data_AF-A0A1J5E156-F1
#
_entry.id   AF-A0A1J5E156-F1
#
_cell.length_a   1.000
_cell.length_b   1.000
_cell.length_c   1.000
_cell.angle_alpha   90.00
_cell.angle_beta   90.00
_cell.angle_gamma   90.00
#
_symmetry.space_group_name_H-M   'P 1'
#
loop_
_entity.id
_entity.type
_entity.pdbx_description
1 polymer ?
#
loop_
_entity_poly.entity_id
_entity_poly.type
_entity_poly.pdbx_seq_one_letter_code
_entity_poly.pdbx_strand_id
1 'polypeptide(L)'
;MSSRLVVSLALLGALAGLFGLHSDAVAYTIVPDGNASDWNLNVPASPDTAHLYVDTSSRGTLVWADRGADERADLTFPDRDTEADIRTFAVTADANALYFLVAMDSTVVGVRPVQVQIAIDRDRVPGSGSLHLAAFADTDVDSSAAWEYLIMTRFGSGASSPAVWDVTDVDVASAAARNAIGATQVVEIAVPWSDIGGVPTAPLRFSVASFHCDATDRTLDITASSNAIDVVTNYGNPTSLLNTWDEVSDQTLNYSLDLWFHLAPELEPISPVLISQFVYDTAAVGEEWMAIFNRSDVTLDLSGYHLGDEETAGGTEGMLTFPPGTALAAGQRLIVAQEQDAFFTTYGVFPDFEVTNTHPMVPEMLRDAIWGQGTVNLANGGDELLLLDPDYLLQDVVTFETGTYKTVTAHGGCARGQSLVRTPLRTDTDVCALDFAIAVTPTPGSGGNACLSGISPFAPMPAGTACDDGDPCTLGEVCDASGSCQPGTPENCTIDGDACTLDVCDPIFRGCHGPAPTTASCLFDANPCTDDRCDGRGACATSPMDCSGLDATCVLGVCNVTSGACETTLAAPGTSCSDGVACTELEQCDAAGACIGTAVDCGHLDGPCIIGACDVSDGSCVQDPVADTTPCDDGSLCTLDGTCQGGLCVSTDVDCSSLTDTCNVGVCDELDGTCAVAHVLAGTPCDDGDPCTQGEICQNGSCYGGSFSCGADEGTAELDAVDDTVPDTVTEEVVEDVAETSADTTAADTHVDVADPGTLADDPRATPDGCGCQLLAAGHWPRTTLPIGLCLGLVAVLWRRGRKRG
;
A
#
# COMPACT_ATOMS: atom_id res chain seq x y z
N MET A 1 37.07 64.84 53.24
CA MET A 1 38.05 64.03 54.04
C MET A 1 37.46 62.63 54.24
N SER A 2 38.28 61.63 54.50
CA SER A 2 37.84 60.22 54.50
C SER A 2 37.35 59.73 55.87
N SER A 3 36.19 59.04 55.87
CA SER A 3 35.62 58.12 56.88
C SER A 3 34.17 57.86 56.43
N ARG A 4 33.62 56.65 56.22
CA ARG A 4 33.79 55.32 56.85
C ARG A 4 33.68 55.43 58.39
N LEU A 5 32.66 54.89 59.06
CA LEU A 5 31.85 53.67 58.80
C LEU A 5 30.46 53.75 59.52
N VAL A 6 29.65 52.68 59.44
CA VAL A 6 28.39 52.37 60.18
C VAL A 6 27.08 52.88 59.54
N VAL A 7 26.00 52.10 59.73
CA VAL A 7 24.64 52.17 59.12
C VAL A 7 24.64 51.71 57.64
N SER A 8 23.85 50.72 57.19
CA SER A 8 22.72 49.97 57.79
C SER A 8 22.93 48.44 57.76
N LEU A 9 22.37 47.72 58.74
CA LEU A 9 22.22 46.25 58.71
C LEU A 9 20.74 45.89 58.44
N ALA A 10 20.25 46.18 57.24
CA ALA A 10 18.81 46.06 56.91
C ALA A 10 18.51 45.93 55.39
N LEU A 11 19.28 45.16 54.63
CA LEU A 11 18.88 44.72 53.28
C LEU A 11 19.69 43.48 52.83
N LEU A 12 19.28 42.30 53.28
CA LEU A 12 19.91 41.02 52.91
C LEU A 12 18.88 39.87 53.05
N GLY A 13 17.77 40.03 52.33
CA GLY A 13 16.60 39.15 52.40
C GLY A 13 15.54 39.47 51.34
N ALA A 14 15.99 39.83 50.12
CA ALA A 14 15.12 40.12 48.97
C ALA A 14 15.91 40.14 47.63
N LEU A 15 16.76 39.12 47.37
CA LEU A 15 17.35 38.90 46.04
C LEU A 15 17.85 37.45 45.87
N ALA A 16 16.95 36.48 46.09
CA ALA A 16 17.19 35.04 45.93
C ALA A 16 15.92 34.35 45.38
N GLY A 17 15.39 34.91 44.29
CA GLY A 17 14.23 34.44 43.56
C GLY A 17 14.27 35.01 42.14
N LEU A 18 13.65 34.32 41.18
CA LEU A 18 13.83 34.54 39.73
C LEU A 18 15.25 34.29 39.22
N PHE A 19 15.87 33.21 39.70
CA PHE A 19 16.41 32.20 38.78
C PHE A 19 15.90 30.85 39.28
N GLY A 20 14.81 30.38 38.67
CA GLY A 20 14.47 28.97 38.74
C GLY A 20 15.50 28.23 37.91
N LEU A 21 16.36 27.46 38.56
CA LEU A 21 16.89 26.27 37.90
C LEU A 21 15.65 25.39 37.71
N HIS A 22 15.24 25.20 36.45
CA HIS A 22 14.33 24.10 36.15
C HIS A 22 15.07 22.83 36.57
N SER A 23 14.41 21.98 37.36
CA SER A 23 14.93 20.65 37.62
C SER A 23 14.94 19.90 36.31
N ASP A 24 16.05 19.23 36.01
CA ASP A 24 16.12 18.24 34.95
C ASP A 24 15.00 17.19 35.14
N ALA A 25 14.50 16.64 34.03
CA ALA A 25 13.22 15.93 33.95
C ALA A 25 13.16 14.71 34.88
N VAL A 26 12.07 14.55 35.65
CA VAL A 26 11.98 13.47 36.65
C VAL A 26 11.08 12.35 36.14
N ALA A 27 11.70 11.40 35.43
CA ALA A 27 11.10 10.12 35.08
C ALA A 27 10.42 9.48 36.31
N TYR A 28 9.18 9.00 36.12
CA TYR A 28 8.31 8.59 37.23
C TYR A 28 8.05 7.08 37.22
N THR A 29 8.43 6.44 38.33
CA THR A 29 8.21 5.01 38.57
C THR A 29 6.70 4.69 38.60
N ILE A 30 6.22 3.96 37.60
CA ILE A 30 4.90 3.30 37.62
C ILE A 30 4.89 2.21 38.71
N VAL A 31 3.74 1.99 39.34
CA VAL A 31 3.52 0.97 40.37
C VAL A 31 2.44 -0.01 39.88
N PRO A 32 2.79 -1.03 39.06
CA PRO A 32 1.78 -1.84 38.38
C PRO A 32 0.91 -2.59 39.40
N ASP A 33 -0.35 -2.17 39.51
CA ASP A 33 -1.36 -2.71 40.43
C ASP A 33 -2.71 -3.04 39.75
N GLY A 34 -2.82 -2.73 38.45
CA GLY A 34 -3.99 -2.93 37.60
C GLY A 34 -4.81 -1.65 37.38
N ASN A 35 -4.22 -0.46 37.54
CA ASN A 35 -4.94 0.81 37.57
C ASN A 35 -4.16 1.95 36.92
N ALA A 36 -4.66 2.44 35.78
CA ALA A 36 -4.14 3.56 35.00
C ALA A 36 -4.15 4.96 35.68
N SER A 37 -4.17 5.03 37.01
CA SER A 37 -4.26 6.29 37.78
C SER A 37 -2.92 6.95 38.13
N ASP A 38 -1.81 6.21 38.04
CA ASP A 38 -0.45 6.76 38.17
C ASP A 38 0.15 7.13 36.80
N TRP A 39 -0.24 6.39 35.75
CA TRP A 39 0.01 6.71 34.34
C TRP A 39 -0.51 8.08 33.89
N ASN A 40 0.25 8.70 32.99
CA ASN A 40 -0.08 9.99 32.39
C ASN A 40 -0.82 9.84 31.06
N LEU A 41 -1.95 9.09 31.06
CA LEU A 41 -2.69 8.73 29.85
C LEU A 41 -3.48 9.91 29.24
N ASN A 42 -2.76 10.83 28.60
CA ASN A 42 -3.34 11.65 27.56
C ASN A 42 -3.30 10.85 26.26
N VAL A 43 -4.44 10.25 25.92
CA VAL A 43 -4.65 9.56 24.64
C VAL A 43 -4.73 10.60 23.51
N PRO A 44 -4.20 10.36 22.30
CA PRO A 44 -4.41 11.18 21.09
C PRO A 44 -5.88 11.55 20.79
N ALA A 45 -6.08 12.47 19.83
CA ALA A 45 -7.41 12.91 19.40
C ALA A 45 -8.04 11.96 18.37
N SER A 46 -7.27 11.56 17.37
CA SER A 46 -7.62 10.52 16.40
C SER A 46 -7.34 9.12 16.96
N PRO A 47 -8.16 8.11 16.62
CA PRO A 47 -7.73 6.71 16.76
C PRO A 47 -6.61 6.39 15.76
N ASP A 48 -5.99 5.22 15.92
CA ASP A 48 -4.90 4.68 15.09
C ASP A 48 -3.67 5.61 15.00
N THR A 49 -3.46 6.44 16.03
CA THR A 49 -2.33 7.40 16.06
C THR A 49 -1.65 7.34 17.41
N ALA A 50 -0.37 7.69 17.43
CA ALA A 50 0.40 7.87 18.66
C ALA A 50 0.90 9.31 18.79
N HIS A 51 1.12 9.73 20.03
CA HIS A 51 1.92 10.92 20.33
C HIS A 51 2.85 10.66 21.51
N LEU A 52 3.96 11.40 21.56
CA LEU A 52 4.72 11.53 22.79
C LEU A 52 4.18 12.70 23.61
N TYR A 53 3.53 12.41 24.73
CA TYR A 53 3.04 13.44 25.66
C TYR A 53 4.10 13.79 26.71
N VAL A 54 4.30 15.08 27.01
CA VAL A 54 5.23 15.56 28.06
C VAL A 54 4.54 16.53 29.01
N ASP A 55 4.39 16.16 30.28
CA ASP A 55 3.71 17.05 31.23
C ASP A 55 4.57 18.20 31.80
N THR A 56 3.90 19.11 32.50
CA THR A 56 4.48 20.29 33.18
C THR A 56 5.52 19.99 34.27
N SER A 57 5.82 18.72 34.58
CA SER A 57 6.92 18.29 35.44
C SER A 57 8.09 17.67 34.65
N SER A 58 8.03 17.73 33.32
CA SER A 58 8.86 17.01 32.35
C SER A 58 8.84 15.50 32.62
N ARG A 59 7.77 14.86 32.13
CA ARG A 59 7.49 13.42 32.29
C ARG A 59 6.91 12.82 31.00
N GLY A 60 7.78 12.50 30.06
CA GLY A 60 7.45 11.82 28.81
C GLY A 60 6.68 10.50 28.99
N THR A 61 5.64 10.30 28.17
CA THR A 61 4.92 9.03 28.02
C THR A 61 4.44 8.91 26.58
N LEU A 62 4.89 7.88 25.87
CA LEU A 62 4.33 7.53 24.55
C LEU A 62 2.91 6.99 24.79
N VAL A 63 1.93 7.50 24.05
CA VAL A 63 0.54 7.00 24.11
C VAL A 63 -0.01 6.84 22.70
N TRP A 64 -0.40 5.62 22.34
CA TRP A 64 -1.14 5.27 21.13
C TRP A 64 -2.62 5.07 21.44
N ALA A 65 -3.47 5.63 20.58
CA ALA A 65 -4.91 5.51 20.58
C ALA A 65 -5.36 4.50 19.53
N ASP A 66 -6.38 3.72 19.87
CA ASP A 66 -6.98 2.69 19.02
C ASP A 66 -8.34 3.12 18.43
N ARG A 67 -8.73 2.49 17.31
CA ARG A 67 -10.10 2.49 16.77
C ARG A 67 -10.95 1.33 17.28
N GLY A 68 -11.49 1.55 18.47
CA GLY A 68 -12.29 0.55 19.13
C GLY A 68 -13.41 -0.08 18.30
N ALA A 69 -13.48 -1.41 18.38
CA ALA A 69 -14.32 -2.28 17.58
C ALA A 69 -13.88 -2.54 16.11
N ASP A 70 -12.57 -2.43 15.81
CA ASP A 70 -11.96 -2.96 14.57
C ASP A 70 -11.23 -4.32 14.75
N GLU A 71 -11.31 -4.92 15.96
CA GLU A 71 -10.69 -6.21 16.27
C GLU A 71 -11.19 -7.36 15.38
N ARG A 72 -10.45 -8.46 15.30
CA ARG A 72 -10.75 -9.59 14.40
C ARG A 72 -11.97 -10.41 14.78
N ALA A 73 -13.13 -9.87 14.44
CA ALA A 73 -14.45 -10.46 14.65
C ALA A 73 -14.86 -11.52 13.59
N ASP A 74 -13.93 -12.01 12.73
CA ASP A 74 -14.20 -13.05 11.72
C ASP A 74 -14.17 -14.47 12.28
N LEU A 75 -13.45 -14.66 13.38
CA LEU A 75 -13.18 -15.94 14.01
C LEU A 75 -14.46 -16.70 14.37
N THR A 76 -14.38 -18.02 14.53
CA THR A 76 -15.51 -18.84 14.98
C THR A 76 -15.56 -18.92 16.50
N PHE A 77 -16.74 -18.98 17.10
CA PHE A 77 -16.89 -19.20 18.55
C PHE A 77 -16.29 -20.57 18.95
N PRO A 78 -15.46 -20.66 20.01
CA PRO A 78 -15.28 -19.71 21.12
C PRO A 78 -14.29 -18.58 20.90
N ASP A 79 -13.54 -18.61 19.80
CA ASP A 79 -12.39 -17.75 19.51
C ASP A 79 -12.82 -16.37 18.95
N ARG A 80 -14.07 -16.28 18.49
CA ARG A 80 -14.74 -15.00 18.18
C ARG A 80 -14.95 -14.17 19.44
N ASP A 81 -14.34 -13.00 19.49
CA ASP A 81 -14.47 -12.14 20.65
C ASP A 81 -14.21 -10.66 20.41
N THR A 82 -14.80 -9.84 21.27
CA THR A 82 -14.49 -8.41 21.42
C THR A 82 -13.75 -8.18 22.76
N GLU A 83 -13.18 -9.25 23.36
CA GLU A 83 -12.57 -9.17 24.70
C GLU A 83 -11.11 -8.65 24.68
N ALA A 84 -10.45 -8.71 23.52
CA ALA A 84 -9.02 -8.42 23.34
C ALA A 84 -8.72 -7.17 22.46
N ASP A 85 -9.78 -6.42 22.14
CA ASP A 85 -9.85 -5.06 21.58
C ASP A 85 -9.07 -4.08 22.48
N ILE A 86 -7.84 -3.73 22.07
CA ILE A 86 -6.89 -2.84 22.76
C ILE A 86 -7.39 -1.41 22.62
N ARG A 87 -7.57 -0.65 23.71
CA ARG A 87 -8.04 0.74 23.62
C ARG A 87 -6.99 1.83 23.85
N THR A 88 -5.82 1.46 24.38
CA THR A 88 -4.68 2.36 24.56
C THR A 88 -3.43 1.52 24.78
N PHE A 89 -2.37 1.78 24.02
CA PHE A 89 -1.03 1.31 24.36
C PHE A 89 -0.21 2.50 24.87
N ALA A 90 0.54 2.33 25.95
CA ALA A 90 1.40 3.39 26.48
C ALA A 90 2.73 2.86 27.00
N VAL A 91 3.78 3.66 26.84
CA VAL A 91 5.16 3.33 27.24
C VAL A 91 5.79 4.50 27.98
N THR A 92 6.40 4.21 29.13
CA THR A 92 7.31 5.12 29.83
C THR A 92 8.41 4.35 30.54
N ALA A 93 9.41 5.03 31.09
CA ALA A 93 10.57 4.41 31.71
C ALA A 93 11.09 5.20 32.90
N ASP A 94 11.91 4.55 33.74
CA ASP A 94 12.78 5.22 34.70
C ASP A 94 14.20 4.59 34.69
N ALA A 95 15.08 5.05 35.58
CA ALA A 95 16.45 4.54 35.70
C ALA A 95 16.58 3.02 36.01
N ASN A 96 15.49 2.31 36.32
CA ASN A 96 15.46 0.91 36.73
C ASN A 96 14.76 -0.01 35.71
N ALA A 97 13.64 0.46 35.13
CA ALA A 97 12.76 -0.36 34.32
C ALA A 97 12.07 0.41 33.18
N LEU A 98 11.64 -0.37 32.19
CA LEU A 98 10.71 0.02 31.14
C LEU A 98 9.30 -0.46 31.54
N TYR A 99 8.30 0.41 31.33
CA TYR A 99 6.92 0.21 31.73
C TYR A 99 5.99 0.26 30.53
N PHE A 100 4.99 -0.62 30.53
CA PHE A 100 3.96 -0.70 29.49
C PHE A 100 2.57 -0.74 30.13
N LEU A 101 1.62 -0.06 29.50
CA LEU A 101 0.20 -0.22 29.75
C LEU A 101 -0.51 -0.63 28.48
N VAL A 102 -1.47 -1.54 28.62
CA VAL A 102 -2.43 -1.90 27.58
C VAL A 102 -3.83 -1.85 28.18
N ALA A 103 -4.59 -0.82 27.83
CA ALA A 103 -6.03 -0.80 28.09
C ALA A 103 -6.75 -1.67 27.06
N MET A 104 -7.85 -2.29 27.45
CA MET A 104 -8.66 -3.21 26.66
C MET A 104 -10.15 -2.90 26.91
N ASP A 105 -11.04 -3.17 25.96
CA ASP A 105 -12.47 -2.93 26.18
C ASP A 105 -13.11 -3.97 27.13
N SER A 106 -12.38 -5.01 27.58
CA SER A 106 -12.88 -6.06 28.47
C SER A 106 -11.91 -6.63 29.54
N THR A 107 -12.39 -7.61 30.33
CA THR A 107 -11.62 -8.28 31.40
C THR A 107 -10.65 -9.35 30.90
N VAL A 108 -9.46 -8.87 30.57
CA VAL A 108 -8.19 -9.60 30.26
C VAL A 108 -7.96 -10.91 31.03
N VAL A 109 -8.31 -11.00 32.32
CA VAL A 109 -8.06 -12.18 33.17
C VAL A 109 -9.35 -13.02 33.35
N GLY A 110 -10.12 -13.15 32.25
CA GLY A 110 -11.44 -13.76 32.21
C GLY A 110 -11.46 -15.28 32.07
N VAL A 111 -12.51 -15.81 31.42
CA VAL A 111 -12.62 -17.25 31.08
C VAL A 111 -11.83 -17.59 29.81
N ARG A 112 -11.55 -16.58 28.97
CA ARG A 112 -10.63 -16.61 27.82
C ARG A 112 -9.50 -15.59 28.06
N PRO A 113 -8.48 -15.90 28.87
CA PRO A 113 -7.48 -14.90 29.24
C PRO A 113 -6.77 -14.32 28.01
N VAL A 114 -6.70 -13.00 27.94
CA VAL A 114 -6.01 -12.28 26.86
C VAL A 114 -4.53 -12.22 27.19
N GLN A 115 -3.71 -12.79 26.31
CA GLN A 115 -2.27 -12.64 26.32
C GLN A 115 -1.90 -11.42 25.47
N VAL A 116 -1.02 -10.58 26.02
CA VAL A 116 -0.35 -9.53 25.24
C VAL A 116 1.07 -10.00 24.97
N GLN A 117 1.53 -9.81 23.75
CA GLN A 117 2.94 -9.92 23.38
C GLN A 117 3.46 -8.56 22.91
N ILE A 118 4.63 -8.16 23.38
CA ILE A 118 5.33 -6.90 23.02
C ILE A 118 6.74 -7.28 22.57
N ALA A 119 6.97 -7.22 21.26
CA ALA A 119 8.27 -7.37 20.65
C ALA A 119 9.13 -6.11 20.91
N ILE A 120 10.43 -6.30 21.12
CA ILE A 120 11.43 -5.24 21.30
C ILE A 120 12.62 -5.53 20.38
N ASP A 121 12.67 -4.80 19.28
CA ASP A 121 13.88 -4.58 18.49
C ASP A 121 14.72 -3.48 19.18
N ARG A 122 16.02 -3.73 19.35
CA ARG A 122 16.98 -2.87 20.04
C ARG A 122 18.13 -2.38 19.15
N ASP A 123 18.33 -2.95 17.97
CA ASP A 123 19.42 -2.57 17.07
C ASP A 123 18.96 -1.97 15.73
N ARG A 124 17.67 -2.14 15.40
CA ARG A 124 16.98 -1.62 14.22
C ARG A 124 17.63 -2.02 12.90
N VAL A 125 18.24 -3.20 12.87
CA VAL A 125 18.83 -3.80 11.67
C VAL A 125 17.88 -4.84 11.09
N PRO A 126 17.33 -4.65 9.87
CA PRO A 126 16.38 -5.60 9.31
C PRO A 126 16.90 -7.05 9.26
N GLY A 127 16.21 -7.96 9.95
CA GLY A 127 16.56 -9.37 10.09
C GLY A 127 17.73 -9.69 11.05
N SER A 128 18.05 -8.83 12.02
CA SER A 128 18.99 -9.14 13.12
C SER A 128 18.42 -10.13 14.13
N GLY A 129 17.20 -9.86 14.61
CA GLY A 129 16.48 -10.61 15.63
C GLY A 129 15.59 -11.76 15.12
N SER A 130 14.53 -12.05 15.88
CA SER A 130 13.48 -13.02 15.53
C SER A 130 12.29 -12.34 14.84
N LEU A 131 11.56 -13.08 14.00
CA LEU A 131 10.31 -12.62 13.37
C LEU A 131 9.09 -13.20 14.11
N HIS A 132 9.10 -14.51 14.36
CA HIS A 132 7.99 -15.22 14.99
C HIS A 132 7.65 -14.66 16.37
N LEU A 133 6.37 -14.42 16.63
CA LEU A 133 5.90 -14.19 18.01
C LEU A 133 5.84 -15.54 18.77
N ALA A 134 5.83 -15.50 20.10
CA ALA A 134 6.13 -16.67 20.92
C ALA A 134 4.89 -17.51 21.25
N ALA A 135 5.13 -18.64 21.92
CA ALA A 135 4.12 -19.46 22.57
C ALA A 135 3.00 -19.99 21.64
N PHE A 136 3.38 -20.33 20.40
CA PHE A 136 2.53 -20.84 19.31
C PHE A 136 1.70 -19.78 18.58
N ALA A 137 2.08 -18.50 18.67
CA ALA A 137 1.66 -17.54 17.67
C ALA A 137 2.09 -18.00 16.27
N ASP A 138 1.22 -17.79 15.29
CA ASP A 138 1.47 -17.94 13.85
C ASP A 138 1.58 -16.58 13.14
N THR A 139 1.49 -15.50 13.93
CA THR A 139 1.79 -14.11 13.55
C THR A 139 3.28 -13.84 13.72
N ASP A 140 3.93 -13.35 12.66
CA ASP A 140 5.30 -12.83 12.68
C ASP A 140 5.28 -11.29 12.78
N VAL A 141 6.41 -10.67 13.10
CA VAL A 141 6.65 -9.23 12.82
C VAL A 141 7.40 -9.07 11.49
N ASP A 142 7.30 -7.92 10.84
CA ASP A 142 8.11 -7.65 9.64
C ASP A 142 9.62 -7.70 9.96
N SER A 143 10.37 -8.11 8.94
CA SER A 143 11.82 -8.09 8.87
C SER A 143 12.49 -6.79 9.36
N SER A 144 11.87 -5.62 9.22
CA SER A 144 12.37 -4.32 9.70
C SER A 144 12.06 -3.99 11.17
N ALA A 145 11.39 -4.90 11.87
CA ALA A 145 11.14 -4.86 13.32
C ALA A 145 11.57 -6.17 14.03
N ALA A 146 12.49 -6.94 13.41
CA ALA A 146 12.99 -8.22 13.92
C ALA A 146 13.58 -8.06 15.34
N TRP A 147 13.03 -8.80 16.32
CA TRP A 147 13.18 -8.46 17.74
C TRP A 147 14.30 -9.22 18.46
N GLU A 148 14.98 -8.57 19.42
CA GLU A 148 15.93 -9.23 20.34
C GLU A 148 15.25 -9.83 21.57
N TYR A 149 14.21 -9.15 22.07
CA TYR A 149 13.45 -9.55 23.24
C TYR A 149 11.95 -9.49 23.00
N LEU A 150 11.19 -10.41 23.61
CA LEU A 150 9.74 -10.47 23.48
C LEU A 150 9.09 -10.68 24.85
N ILE A 151 8.33 -9.68 25.31
CA ILE A 151 7.59 -9.71 26.57
C ILE A 151 6.24 -10.38 26.33
N MET A 152 5.86 -11.33 27.16
CA MET A 152 4.61 -12.10 27.00
C MET A 152 3.88 -12.24 28.34
N THR A 153 2.61 -11.82 28.42
CA THR A 153 1.81 -11.98 29.65
C THR A 153 1.37 -13.44 29.87
N ARG A 154 1.13 -13.80 31.14
CA ARG A 154 0.89 -15.19 31.59
C ARG A 154 -0.39 -15.34 32.42
N PHE A 155 -1.46 -14.74 31.93
CA PHE A 155 -2.76 -14.74 32.60
C PHE A 155 -3.53 -16.07 32.46
N GLY A 156 -3.19 -16.91 31.48
CA GLY A 156 -3.75 -18.24 31.28
C GLY A 156 -3.47 -19.19 32.45
N SER A 157 -2.22 -19.23 32.92
CA SER A 157 -1.83 -19.96 34.14
C SER A 157 -2.10 -19.21 35.44
N GLY A 158 -2.52 -17.93 35.36
CA GLY A 158 -2.71 -17.03 36.49
C GLY A 158 -1.41 -16.49 37.09
N ALA A 159 -0.31 -16.45 36.32
CA ALA A 159 0.98 -15.95 36.77
C ALA A 159 1.10 -14.43 36.59
N SER A 160 1.34 -13.71 37.70
CA SER A 160 1.46 -12.25 37.73
C SER A 160 2.84 -11.71 37.29
N SER A 161 3.63 -12.50 36.57
CA SER A 161 4.96 -12.13 36.04
C SER A 161 5.06 -12.58 34.58
N PRO A 162 5.34 -11.69 33.62
CA PRO A 162 5.46 -12.05 32.21
C PRO A 162 6.66 -12.98 31.96
N ALA A 163 6.71 -13.64 30.81
CA ALA A 163 7.97 -14.13 30.26
C ALA A 163 8.70 -12.98 29.55
N VAL A 164 10.03 -13.04 29.47
CA VAL A 164 10.80 -12.25 28.50
C VAL A 164 11.66 -13.23 27.73
N TRP A 165 11.24 -13.52 26.49
CA TRP A 165 11.94 -14.42 25.59
C TRP A 165 13.11 -13.71 24.91
N ASP A 166 14.18 -14.43 24.60
CA ASP A 166 15.20 -14.00 23.64
C ASP A 166 15.06 -14.76 22.30
N VAL A 167 15.88 -14.37 21.32
CA VAL A 167 16.00 -15.00 19.97
C VAL A 167 16.40 -16.50 19.97
N THR A 168 16.46 -17.15 21.13
CA THR A 168 16.76 -18.58 21.28
C THR A 168 15.60 -19.40 21.88
N ASP A 169 14.40 -18.81 21.97
CA ASP A 169 13.19 -19.37 22.59
C ASP A 169 13.36 -19.68 24.09
N VAL A 170 14.05 -18.79 24.83
CA VAL A 170 14.28 -18.94 26.27
C VAL A 170 13.74 -17.74 27.06
N ASP A 171 12.94 -17.99 28.13
CA ASP A 171 12.58 -16.97 29.15
C ASP A 171 13.86 -16.58 29.93
N VAL A 172 14.58 -15.58 29.40
CA VAL A 172 15.87 -15.08 29.93
C VAL A 172 15.71 -14.15 31.13
N ALA A 173 14.48 -13.72 31.40
CA ALA A 173 14.14 -12.81 32.47
C ALA A 173 14.69 -13.25 33.84
N SER A 174 15.24 -12.29 34.56
CA SER A 174 16.03 -12.54 35.76
C SER A 174 15.16 -12.82 36.99
N ALA A 175 15.81 -12.98 38.15
CA ALA A 175 15.13 -13.07 39.45
C ALA A 175 14.71 -11.70 40.01
N ALA A 176 14.80 -10.62 39.21
CA ALA A 176 14.26 -9.32 39.56
C ALA A 176 12.72 -9.32 39.58
N ALA A 177 12.14 -8.32 40.24
CA ALA A 177 10.69 -8.18 40.36
C ALA A 177 10.10 -7.61 39.05
N ARG A 178 9.74 -8.50 38.12
CA ARG A 178 8.87 -8.20 36.98
C ARG A 178 7.43 -8.60 37.31
N ASN A 179 6.48 -7.72 37.02
CA ASN A 179 5.06 -7.97 37.19
C ASN A 179 4.28 -7.61 35.93
N ALA A 180 3.24 -8.40 35.67
CA ALA A 180 2.16 -8.09 34.76
C ALA A 180 0.86 -8.23 35.56
N ILE A 181 0.05 -7.18 35.66
CA ILE A 181 -1.19 -7.18 36.44
C ILE A 181 -2.34 -6.73 35.54
N GLY A 182 -3.27 -7.65 35.31
CA GLY A 182 -4.52 -7.38 34.60
C GLY A 182 -5.67 -7.21 35.60
N ALA A 183 -6.38 -6.08 35.54
CA ALA A 183 -7.56 -5.84 36.35
C ALA A 183 -8.66 -5.10 35.56
N THR A 184 -9.86 -5.69 35.51
CA THR A 184 -11.07 -5.19 34.84
C THR A 184 -11.00 -4.89 33.34
N GLN A 185 -10.11 -3.99 32.91
CA GLN A 185 -9.92 -3.48 31.54
C GLN A 185 -8.47 -2.99 31.29
N VAL A 186 -7.54 -3.11 32.26
CA VAL A 186 -6.16 -2.58 32.13
C VAL A 186 -5.16 -3.70 32.43
N VAL A 187 -4.12 -3.78 31.60
CA VAL A 187 -2.88 -4.52 31.82
C VAL A 187 -1.76 -3.51 32.09
N GLU A 188 -1.02 -3.71 33.17
CA GLU A 188 0.23 -2.99 33.40
C GLU A 188 1.39 -3.96 33.51
N ILE A 189 2.53 -3.63 32.91
CA ILE A 189 3.74 -4.47 32.86
C ILE A 189 4.97 -3.62 33.23
N ALA A 190 5.83 -4.16 34.11
CA ALA A 190 7.16 -3.60 34.37
C ALA A 190 8.25 -4.64 34.06
N VAL A 191 9.24 -4.24 33.25
CA VAL A 191 10.41 -5.05 32.89
C VAL A 191 11.70 -4.31 33.22
N PRO A 192 12.52 -4.81 34.16
CA PRO A 192 13.80 -4.21 34.49
C PRO A 192 14.74 -4.15 33.27
N TRP A 193 15.50 -3.07 33.12
CA TRP A 193 16.46 -2.92 32.02
C TRP A 193 17.44 -4.10 31.90
N SER A 194 17.81 -4.73 33.03
CA SER A 194 18.68 -5.91 33.07
C SER A 194 18.18 -7.12 32.28
N ASP A 195 16.87 -7.22 32.09
CA ASP A 195 16.21 -8.40 31.53
C ASP A 195 16.04 -8.28 29.99
N ILE A 196 16.18 -7.05 29.46
CA ILE A 196 16.10 -6.69 28.03
C ILE A 196 17.43 -6.09 27.53
N GLY A 197 18.55 -6.69 27.91
CA GLY A 197 19.88 -6.35 27.36
C GLY A 197 20.49 -5.03 27.87
N GLY A 198 19.94 -4.44 28.93
CA GLY A 198 20.40 -3.20 29.55
C GLY A 198 19.68 -1.94 29.06
N VAL A 199 20.05 -0.80 29.65
CA VAL A 199 19.65 0.53 29.17
C VAL A 199 20.05 0.68 27.70
N PRO A 200 19.15 1.14 26.81
CA PRO A 200 19.44 1.25 25.38
C PRO A 200 20.45 2.36 25.08
N THR A 201 21.09 2.27 23.92
CA THR A 201 22.00 3.30 23.37
C THR A 201 21.55 3.77 21.98
N ALA A 202 20.30 3.47 21.63
CA ALA A 202 19.62 3.70 20.36
C ALA A 202 18.11 3.77 20.68
N PRO A 203 17.22 4.11 19.72
CA PRO A 203 15.79 4.01 19.93
C PRO A 203 15.38 2.55 20.11
N LEU A 204 14.32 2.31 20.88
CA LEU A 204 13.67 0.99 20.92
C LEU A 204 12.50 0.97 19.94
N ARG A 205 12.33 -0.15 19.25
CA ARG A 205 11.23 -0.37 18.29
C ARG A 205 10.30 -1.44 18.84
N PHE A 206 9.00 -1.15 18.86
CA PHE A 206 7.96 -1.98 19.46
C PHE A 206 6.89 -2.40 18.47
N SER A 207 6.58 -3.69 18.41
CA SER A 207 5.37 -4.23 17.77
C SER A 207 4.56 -4.99 18.81
N VAL A 208 3.25 -4.78 18.85
CA VAL A 208 2.37 -5.24 19.94
C VAL A 208 1.14 -5.93 19.40
N ALA A 209 0.83 -7.11 19.96
CA ALA A 209 -0.30 -7.93 19.56
C ALA A 209 -1.02 -8.55 20.76
N SER A 210 -2.35 -8.66 20.66
CA SER A 210 -3.22 -9.36 21.61
C SER A 210 -3.66 -10.72 21.04
N PHE A 211 -3.74 -11.71 21.92
CA PHE A 211 -4.07 -13.09 21.61
C PHE A 211 -5.01 -13.63 22.69
N HIS A 212 -5.86 -14.61 22.39
CA HIS A 212 -6.38 -15.47 23.45
C HIS A 212 -5.36 -16.55 23.81
N CYS A 213 -5.31 -16.96 25.08
CA CYS A 213 -4.40 -18.02 25.53
C CYS A 213 -5.07 -19.15 26.33
N ASP A 214 -4.42 -20.32 26.32
CA ASP A 214 -4.83 -21.50 27.08
C ASP A 214 -4.37 -21.45 28.55
N ALA A 215 -4.83 -22.40 29.37
CA ALA A 215 -4.47 -22.48 30.79
C ALA A 215 -2.99 -22.83 31.07
N THR A 216 -2.14 -22.80 30.05
CA THR A 216 -0.68 -22.99 30.09
C THR A 216 0.10 -21.86 29.41
N ASP A 217 -0.55 -20.73 29.14
CA ASP A 217 -0.02 -19.52 28.50
C ASP A 217 0.44 -19.70 27.04
N ARG A 218 -0.10 -20.69 26.32
CA ARG A 218 0.02 -20.77 24.85
C ARG A 218 -1.05 -19.90 24.20
N THR A 219 -0.76 -19.28 23.06
CA THR A 219 -1.82 -18.72 22.22
C THR A 219 -2.78 -19.82 21.75
N LEU A 220 -4.00 -19.45 21.37
CA LEU A 220 -4.96 -20.37 20.77
C LEU A 220 -4.68 -20.51 19.26
N ASP A 221 -4.11 -21.65 18.87
CA ASP A 221 -3.89 -22.10 17.48
C ASP A 221 -5.20 -22.12 16.67
N ILE A 222 -5.26 -21.34 15.59
CA ILE A 222 -6.37 -21.31 14.63
C ILE A 222 -5.91 -21.71 13.23
N THR A 223 -6.82 -22.26 12.42
CA THR A 223 -6.40 -22.91 11.17
C THR A 223 -6.08 -21.94 10.04
N ALA A 224 -4.78 -21.65 9.88
CA ALA A 224 -4.15 -21.04 8.70
C ALA A 224 -4.48 -19.56 8.41
N SER A 225 -4.69 -18.79 9.47
CA SER A 225 -4.67 -17.32 9.49
C SER A 225 -4.03 -16.87 10.80
N SER A 226 -3.58 -15.60 10.87
CA SER A 226 -3.00 -15.03 12.10
C SER A 226 -3.91 -15.28 13.33
N ASN A 227 -3.33 -15.66 14.46
CA ASN A 227 -4.03 -15.88 15.73
C ASN A 227 -3.99 -14.66 16.67
N ALA A 228 -3.37 -13.55 16.22
CA ALA A 228 -3.61 -12.24 16.80
C ALA A 228 -5.09 -11.83 16.62
N ILE A 229 -5.71 -11.40 17.71
CA ILE A 229 -7.08 -10.87 17.73
C ILE A 229 -7.07 -9.39 17.38
N ASP A 230 -6.06 -8.68 17.88
CA ASP A 230 -5.89 -7.23 17.72
C ASP A 230 -4.41 -6.83 17.85
N VAL A 231 -4.02 -5.69 17.27
CA VAL A 231 -2.63 -5.21 17.19
C VAL A 231 -2.53 -3.69 17.30
N VAL A 232 -1.42 -3.19 17.84
CA VAL A 232 -1.10 -1.76 17.72
C VAL A 232 -0.67 -1.50 16.27
N THR A 233 -1.51 -0.79 15.51
CA THR A 233 -1.25 -0.48 14.11
C THR A 233 -1.94 0.82 13.64
N ASN A 234 -1.54 1.30 12.46
CA ASN A 234 -2.39 2.14 11.62
C ASN A 234 -2.41 1.69 10.15
N TYR A 235 -1.74 0.58 9.82
CA TYR A 235 -1.55 0.01 8.48
C TYR A 235 -1.21 1.05 7.38
N GLY A 236 -0.42 2.07 7.72
CA GLY A 236 -0.07 3.18 6.83
C GLY A 236 -1.22 4.15 6.50
N ASN A 237 -2.38 3.98 7.14
CA ASN A 237 -3.57 4.81 6.99
C ASN A 237 -4.42 4.89 8.28
N PRO A 238 -4.14 5.84 9.19
CA PRO A 238 -4.92 6.09 10.41
C PRO A 238 -6.38 6.54 10.20
N THR A 239 -6.89 6.53 8.95
CA THR A 239 -8.31 6.81 8.64
C THR A 239 -9.13 5.57 8.29
N SER A 240 -8.48 4.41 8.05
CA SER A 240 -9.16 3.15 7.68
C SER A 240 -9.98 2.58 8.84
N LEU A 241 -10.98 1.73 8.55
CA LEU A 241 -11.80 1.03 9.57
C LEU A 241 -11.49 -0.47 9.64
N LEU A 242 -10.32 -0.87 9.13
CA LEU A 242 -9.90 -2.26 8.92
C LEU A 242 -8.41 -2.42 9.28
N ASN A 243 -7.86 -1.57 10.15
CA ASN A 243 -6.42 -1.47 10.32
C ASN A 243 -5.85 -2.75 10.95
N THR A 244 -6.44 -3.24 12.03
CA THR A 244 -6.09 -4.56 12.60
C THR A 244 -6.37 -5.72 11.63
N TRP A 245 -7.40 -5.60 10.77
CA TRP A 245 -7.71 -6.64 9.78
C TRP A 245 -6.67 -6.73 8.67
N ASP A 246 -6.43 -5.63 7.96
CA ASP A 246 -5.59 -5.58 6.78
C ASP A 246 -4.13 -5.88 7.16
N GLU A 247 -3.67 -5.37 8.31
CA GLU A 247 -2.36 -5.64 8.92
C GLU A 247 -2.06 -7.13 9.02
N VAL A 248 -2.75 -7.87 9.91
CA VAL A 248 -2.40 -9.29 10.15
C VAL A 248 -3.01 -10.26 9.14
N SER A 249 -3.59 -9.76 8.04
CA SER A 249 -4.24 -10.58 7.00
C SER A 249 -3.28 -11.53 6.28
N ASP A 250 -2.00 -11.16 6.17
CA ASP A 250 -0.95 -11.96 5.55
C ASP A 250 -0.08 -12.77 6.54
N GLN A 251 -0.40 -12.68 7.84
CA GLN A 251 0.31 -13.22 9.01
C GLN A 251 1.50 -12.38 9.53
N THR A 252 1.73 -11.17 9.01
CA THR A 252 2.80 -10.26 9.44
C THR A 252 2.25 -9.03 10.15
N LEU A 253 2.80 -8.66 11.30
CA LEU A 253 2.64 -7.34 11.92
C LEU A 253 3.75 -6.42 11.40
N ASN A 254 3.41 -5.59 10.43
CA ASN A 254 4.31 -4.67 9.74
C ASN A 254 4.50 -3.36 10.53
N TYR A 255 3.46 -2.89 11.23
CA TYR A 255 3.57 -1.68 12.04
C TYR A 255 4.49 -1.84 13.26
N SER A 256 5.22 -0.77 13.57
CA SER A 256 6.06 -0.67 14.76
C SER A 256 6.19 0.77 15.24
N LEU A 257 6.33 0.98 16.54
CA LEU A 257 6.54 2.29 17.16
C LEU A 257 7.99 2.46 17.63
N ASP A 258 8.63 3.53 17.20
CA ASP A 258 9.97 3.92 17.65
C ASP A 258 9.90 4.85 18.88
N LEU A 259 10.69 4.56 19.93
CA LEU A 259 10.80 5.40 21.12
C LEU A 259 12.25 5.74 21.45
N TRP A 260 12.52 7.04 21.60
CA TRP A 260 13.81 7.59 21.99
C TRP A 260 13.82 7.92 23.49
N PHE A 261 15.01 7.88 24.11
CA PHE A 261 15.19 8.09 25.55
C PHE A 261 16.32 9.09 25.83
N HIS A 262 16.16 9.93 26.86
CA HIS A 262 17.25 10.79 27.30
C HIS A 262 18.30 9.98 28.07
N LEU A 263 19.49 9.81 27.47
CA LEU A 263 20.54 8.93 27.99
C LEU A 263 21.25 9.52 29.23
N ALA A 264 20.58 9.30 30.38
CA ALA A 264 20.97 9.61 31.76
C ALA A 264 20.85 11.09 32.20
N PRO A 265 20.55 11.35 33.49
CA PRO A 265 20.35 10.36 34.56
C PRO A 265 18.97 9.67 34.64
N GLU A 266 17.90 10.21 34.06
CA GLU A 266 16.54 9.74 34.35
C GLU A 266 15.92 8.73 33.37
N LEU A 267 16.43 8.64 32.12
CA LEU A 267 15.89 7.77 31.06
C LEU A 267 14.44 8.09 30.64
N GLU A 268 14.08 9.36 30.66
CA GLU A 268 12.79 9.86 30.18
C GLU A 268 12.60 9.56 28.67
N PRO A 269 11.40 9.12 28.22
CA PRO A 269 11.02 9.15 26.81
C PRO A 269 11.08 10.58 26.22
N ILE A 270 11.72 10.75 25.07
CA ILE A 270 11.86 12.05 24.39
C ILE A 270 11.56 11.93 22.90
N SER A 271 11.22 13.05 22.26
CA SER A 271 11.23 13.17 20.81
C SER A 271 12.66 13.46 20.32
N PRO A 272 13.10 12.92 19.17
CA PRO A 272 14.41 13.22 18.60
C PRO A 272 14.45 14.54 17.82
N VAL A 273 13.29 15.10 17.42
CA VAL A 273 13.19 16.24 16.51
C VAL A 273 12.05 17.18 16.92
N LEU A 274 12.34 18.48 17.03
CA LEU A 274 11.38 19.50 17.47
C LEU A 274 11.21 20.61 16.43
N ILE A 275 10.00 21.16 16.33
CA ILE A 275 9.70 22.47 15.76
C ILE A 275 10.46 23.51 16.57
N SER A 276 11.32 24.29 15.91
CA SER A 276 12.31 25.14 16.57
C SER A 276 12.11 26.64 16.34
N GLN A 277 11.50 27.01 15.21
CA GLN A 277 11.21 28.39 14.84
C GLN A 277 10.19 28.45 13.70
N PHE A 278 9.28 29.43 13.70
CA PHE A 278 8.38 29.67 12.58
C PHE A 278 7.90 31.14 12.51
N VAL A 279 7.47 31.57 11.32
CA VAL A 279 6.84 32.86 11.02
C VAL A 279 5.52 32.60 10.32
N TYR A 280 4.42 33.07 10.91
CA TYR A 280 3.06 32.93 10.40
C TYR A 280 2.48 34.28 9.91
N ASP A 281 2.47 35.33 10.74
CA ASP A 281 2.00 36.66 10.31
C ASP A 281 3.07 37.43 9.53
N THR A 282 3.07 37.28 8.20
CA THR A 282 4.07 37.79 7.25
C THR A 282 3.69 39.11 6.59
N ALA A 283 4.63 39.81 5.95
CA ALA A 283 4.38 41.10 5.30
C ALA A 283 3.79 40.96 3.90
N ALA A 284 4.29 39.99 3.11
CA ALA A 284 3.79 39.56 1.81
C ALA A 284 3.44 38.06 1.80
N VAL A 285 2.67 37.64 0.79
CA VAL A 285 2.33 36.23 0.56
C VAL A 285 3.61 35.44 0.22
N GLY A 286 3.69 34.18 0.65
CA GLY A 286 4.84 33.30 0.38
C GLY A 286 6.03 33.46 1.33
N GLU A 287 6.05 34.50 2.18
CA GLU A 287 7.12 34.73 3.17
C GLU A 287 7.04 33.81 4.41
N GLU A 288 6.02 32.95 4.52
CA GLU A 288 5.79 32.06 5.67
C GLU A 288 6.83 30.94 5.68
N TRP A 289 7.29 30.55 6.88
CA TRP A 289 8.27 29.48 7.02
C TRP A 289 8.30 28.89 8.42
N MET A 290 8.83 27.67 8.49
CA MET A 290 8.97 26.84 9.67
C MET A 290 10.32 26.13 9.65
N ALA A 291 10.87 25.78 10.80
CA ALA A 291 12.16 25.11 10.90
C ALA A 291 12.21 24.11 12.04
N ILE A 292 12.56 22.87 11.70
CA ILE A 292 12.75 21.76 12.65
C ILE A 292 14.21 21.69 13.13
N PHE A 293 14.44 21.00 14.24
CA PHE A 293 15.73 20.87 14.92
C PHE A 293 15.91 19.47 15.50
N ASN A 294 17.03 18.82 15.16
CA ASN A 294 17.38 17.52 15.72
C ASN A 294 17.98 17.68 17.12
N ARG A 295 17.24 17.23 18.15
CA ARG A 295 17.67 17.22 19.57
C ARG A 295 18.34 15.91 19.99
N SER A 296 18.44 14.90 19.14
CA SER A 296 19.29 13.73 19.40
C SER A 296 20.80 14.08 19.30
N ASP A 297 21.65 13.07 19.45
CA ASP A 297 23.11 13.10 19.26
C ASP A 297 23.58 12.34 18.00
N VAL A 298 22.64 11.87 17.17
CA VAL A 298 22.88 11.18 15.89
C VAL A 298 22.27 11.95 14.71
N THR A 299 22.65 11.61 13.49
CA THR A 299 21.91 12.08 12.29
C THR A 299 20.61 11.31 12.17
N LEU A 300 19.49 12.02 12.00
CA LEU A 300 18.19 11.43 11.68
C LEU A 300 18.04 11.30 10.17
N ASP A 301 17.50 10.16 9.73
CA ASP A 301 16.83 10.08 8.44
C ASP A 301 15.42 10.63 8.63
N LEU A 302 15.04 11.61 7.82
CA LEU A 302 13.71 12.22 7.80
C LEU A 302 12.88 11.74 6.60
N SER A 303 13.36 10.79 5.80
CA SER A 303 12.60 10.18 4.71
C SER A 303 11.24 9.72 5.22
N GLY A 304 10.16 10.33 4.73
CA GLY A 304 8.80 9.99 5.17
C GLY A 304 8.29 10.74 6.39
N TYR A 305 9.08 11.56 7.11
CA TYR A 305 8.52 12.41 8.18
C TYR A 305 7.56 13.45 7.60
N HIS A 306 6.52 13.82 8.36
CA HIS A 306 5.48 14.74 7.92
C HIS A 306 5.48 16.05 8.73
N LEU A 307 5.16 17.18 8.07
CA LEU A 307 5.12 18.51 8.65
C LEU A 307 3.96 19.32 8.02
N GLY A 308 3.07 19.88 8.83
CA GLY A 308 1.88 20.60 8.34
C GLY A 308 0.99 21.13 9.45
N ASP A 309 -0.10 21.80 9.08
CA ASP A 309 -1.07 22.43 10.00
C ASP A 309 -2.21 21.48 10.41
N GLU A 310 -2.64 20.57 9.53
CA GLU A 310 -3.78 19.66 9.79
C GLU A 310 -3.63 18.82 11.06
N GLU A 311 -4.55 18.99 12.01
CA GLU A 311 -4.48 18.38 13.33
C GLU A 311 -5.15 16.99 13.39
N THR A 312 -5.98 16.66 12.41
CA THR A 312 -6.79 15.44 12.35
C THR A 312 -6.49 14.61 11.10
N ALA A 313 -6.00 13.38 11.29
CA ALA A 313 -5.86 12.39 10.22
C ALA A 313 -7.10 12.29 9.30
N GLY A 314 -6.91 12.59 8.02
CA GLY A 314 -7.96 12.58 6.98
C GLY A 314 -8.70 13.92 6.80
N GLY A 315 -8.21 15.00 7.40
CA GLY A 315 -8.84 16.32 7.39
C GLY A 315 -8.67 17.12 6.10
N THR A 316 -8.84 18.45 6.20
CA THR A 316 -8.99 19.38 5.06
C THR A 316 -7.89 20.42 4.91
N GLU A 317 -6.97 20.50 5.86
CA GLU A 317 -5.81 21.39 5.89
C GLU A 317 -4.55 20.61 5.43
N GLY A 318 -3.36 21.21 5.50
CA GLY A 318 -2.17 20.68 4.87
C GLY A 318 -1.41 19.65 5.69
N MET A 319 -0.97 18.58 5.03
CA MET A 319 0.16 17.77 5.51
C MET A 319 1.13 17.48 4.37
N LEU A 320 2.43 17.54 4.67
CA LEU A 320 3.51 17.43 3.70
C LEU A 320 4.58 16.45 4.20
N THR A 321 5.19 15.69 3.30
CA THR A 321 6.18 14.66 3.63
C THR A 321 7.57 15.03 3.10
N PHE A 322 8.60 14.84 3.92
CA PHE A 322 10.00 14.97 3.52
C PHE A 322 10.38 13.87 2.51
N PRO A 323 10.97 14.23 1.34
CA PRO A 323 11.28 13.26 0.30
C PRO A 323 12.41 12.29 0.71
N PRO A 324 12.48 11.10 0.08
CA PRO A 324 13.50 10.10 0.40
C PRO A 324 14.94 10.60 0.27
N GLY A 325 15.77 10.26 1.27
CA GLY A 325 17.16 10.70 1.40
C GLY A 325 17.34 12.02 2.17
N THR A 326 16.27 12.62 2.71
CA THR A 326 16.37 13.82 3.56
C THR A 326 17.01 13.45 4.90
N ALA A 327 18.15 14.06 5.24
CA ALA A 327 18.86 13.78 6.49
C ALA A 327 19.09 15.07 7.30
N LEU A 328 18.99 14.95 8.64
CA LEU A 328 19.17 16.06 9.58
C LEU A 328 20.21 15.71 10.64
N ALA A 329 21.39 16.34 10.59
CA ALA A 329 22.49 16.03 11.51
C ALA A 329 22.20 16.44 12.96
N ALA A 330 22.91 15.83 13.92
CA ALA A 330 22.74 16.09 15.34
C ALA A 330 22.92 17.58 15.70
N GLY A 331 21.89 18.21 16.27
CA GLY A 331 21.90 19.65 16.57
C GLY A 331 21.75 20.59 15.37
N GLN A 332 21.56 20.07 14.16
CA GLN A 332 21.27 20.86 12.96
C GLN A 332 19.80 21.32 12.97
N ARG A 333 19.51 22.38 12.20
CA ARG A 333 18.16 22.74 11.76
C ARG A 333 17.96 22.46 10.26
N LEU A 334 16.70 22.37 9.86
CA LEU A 334 16.24 22.35 8.48
C LEU A 334 15.04 23.30 8.36
N ILE A 335 15.01 24.11 7.31
CA ILE A 335 14.01 25.16 7.08
C ILE A 335 13.11 24.80 5.88
N VAL A 336 11.80 24.85 6.09
CA VAL A 336 10.78 24.72 5.05
C VAL A 336 10.08 26.08 4.91
N ALA A 337 10.02 26.63 3.70
CA ALA A 337 9.37 27.91 3.40
C ALA A 337 8.22 27.76 2.40
N GLN A 338 7.26 28.69 2.42
CA GLN A 338 6.07 28.60 1.56
C GLN A 338 6.41 28.81 0.08
N GLU A 339 7.21 29.84 -0.21
CA GLU A 339 7.80 30.12 -1.52
C GLU A 339 9.28 30.51 -1.35
N GLN A 340 10.21 29.88 -2.08
CA GLN A 340 11.65 30.20 -2.01
C GLN A 340 11.93 31.67 -2.32
N ASP A 341 11.32 32.22 -3.37
CA ASP A 341 11.65 33.54 -3.92
C ASP A 341 11.30 34.66 -2.91
N ALA A 342 10.17 34.51 -2.21
CA ALA A 342 9.72 35.42 -1.16
C ALA A 342 10.60 35.33 0.12
N PHE A 343 10.94 34.11 0.54
CA PHE A 343 11.84 33.86 1.66
C PHE A 343 13.24 34.44 1.40
N PHE A 344 13.85 34.16 0.24
CA PHE A 344 15.17 34.67 -0.13
C PHE A 344 15.18 36.20 -0.25
N THR A 345 14.11 36.80 -0.80
CA THR A 345 13.96 38.26 -0.87
C THR A 345 13.99 38.92 0.51
N THR A 346 13.48 38.24 1.54
CA THR A 346 13.40 38.77 2.91
C THR A 346 14.66 38.49 3.73
N TYR A 347 15.23 37.29 3.63
CA TYR A 347 16.31 36.83 4.53
C TYR A 347 17.69 36.70 3.86
N GLY A 348 17.78 36.75 2.53
CA GLY A 348 19.05 36.69 1.77
C GLY A 348 19.73 35.30 1.74
N VAL A 349 19.03 34.27 2.22
CA VAL A 349 19.46 32.86 2.24
C VAL A 349 18.36 31.99 1.63
N PHE A 350 18.74 30.84 1.08
CA PHE A 350 17.77 29.84 0.61
C PHE A 350 17.19 29.06 1.80
N PRO A 351 15.91 28.62 1.75
CA PRO A 351 15.42 27.58 2.63
C PRO A 351 16.01 26.22 2.19
N ASP A 352 15.93 25.21 3.05
CA ASP A 352 16.38 23.87 2.69
C ASP A 352 15.31 23.12 1.86
N PHE A 353 14.02 23.46 2.03
CA PHE A 353 12.86 22.93 1.29
C PHE A 353 11.79 24.02 1.03
N GLU A 354 10.92 23.80 0.04
CA GLU A 354 9.74 24.65 -0.22
C GLU A 354 8.40 23.86 -0.27
N VAL A 355 7.30 24.51 0.15
CA VAL A 355 5.93 23.94 0.15
C VAL A 355 5.27 24.00 -1.23
N THR A 356 5.62 25.02 -2.02
CA THR A 356 5.15 25.20 -3.40
C THR A 356 6.36 25.26 -4.31
N ASN A 357 6.38 24.47 -5.40
CA ASN A 357 7.45 24.54 -6.41
C ASN A 357 7.57 25.95 -7.01
N THR A 358 8.56 26.73 -6.57
CA THR A 358 8.90 28.05 -7.10
C THR A 358 10.34 28.12 -7.61
N HIS A 359 11.25 27.26 -7.14
CA HIS A 359 12.67 27.36 -7.47
C HIS A 359 13.37 26.01 -7.74
N PRO A 360 13.92 25.78 -8.96
CA PRO A 360 14.40 24.46 -9.40
C PRO A 360 15.69 23.94 -8.72
N MET A 361 16.18 24.62 -7.68
CA MET A 361 17.31 24.18 -6.85
C MET A 361 16.93 23.96 -5.37
N VAL A 362 15.72 24.34 -4.96
CA VAL A 362 15.18 23.99 -3.63
C VAL A 362 14.26 22.78 -3.81
N PRO A 363 14.46 21.68 -3.07
CA PRO A 363 13.55 20.55 -3.11
C PRO A 363 12.14 20.92 -2.62
N GLU A 364 11.13 20.50 -3.37
CA GLU A 364 9.72 20.60 -2.97
C GLU A 364 9.37 19.50 -1.95
N MET A 365 8.59 19.85 -0.93
CA MET A 365 7.98 18.88 -0.02
C MET A 365 6.90 18.07 -0.76
N LEU A 366 6.83 16.76 -0.52
CA LEU A 366 5.77 15.93 -1.09
C LEU A 366 4.45 16.20 -0.35
N ARG A 367 3.30 15.93 -0.99
CA ARG A 367 1.99 16.06 -0.31
C ARG A 367 1.51 14.75 0.28
N ASP A 368 1.00 14.83 1.49
CA ASP A 368 0.37 13.71 2.18
C ASP A 368 -1.16 13.86 2.17
N ALA A 369 -1.78 13.24 1.17
CA ALA A 369 -3.24 13.20 1.04
C ALA A 369 -3.92 12.11 1.90
N ILE A 370 -3.17 11.36 2.73
CA ILE A 370 -3.73 10.44 3.73
C ILE A 370 -4.06 11.22 5.00
N TRP A 371 -3.13 12.06 5.49
CA TRP A 371 -3.37 12.91 6.65
C TRP A 371 -4.10 14.22 6.29
N GLY A 372 -3.61 15.00 5.32
CA GLY A 372 -4.10 16.37 5.06
C GLY A 372 -4.42 16.66 3.59
N GLN A 373 -5.70 16.84 3.28
CA GLN A 373 -6.17 17.03 1.89
C GLN A 373 -5.97 18.48 1.36
N GLY A 374 -5.56 19.40 2.23
CA GLY A 374 -5.42 20.83 1.96
C GLY A 374 -4.00 21.26 1.55
N THR A 375 -3.62 22.47 1.95
CA THR A 375 -2.28 23.06 1.75
C THR A 375 -1.90 23.79 3.02
N VAL A 376 -0.66 23.64 3.46
CA VAL A 376 -0.16 24.30 4.69
C VAL A 376 -0.15 25.82 4.50
N ASN A 377 -0.81 26.60 5.36
CA ASN A 377 -0.88 28.07 5.34
C ASN A 377 -1.14 28.61 6.76
N LEU A 378 -0.10 29.09 7.46
CA LEU A 378 -0.16 29.34 8.91
C LEU A 378 -0.99 30.59 9.26
N ALA A 379 -2.24 30.38 9.66
CA ALA A 379 -3.27 31.39 9.78
C ALA A 379 -2.92 32.51 10.77
N ASN A 380 -2.93 33.76 10.31
CA ASN A 380 -2.65 34.96 11.12
C ASN A 380 -3.60 35.16 12.31
N GLY A 381 -4.71 34.41 12.38
CA GLY A 381 -5.64 34.41 13.50
C GLY A 381 -5.28 33.43 14.62
N GLY A 382 -4.47 32.42 14.31
CA GLY A 382 -4.14 31.30 15.19
C GLY A 382 -4.35 29.96 14.51
N ASP A 383 -3.42 29.06 14.77
CA ASP A 383 -3.27 27.81 14.03
C ASP A 383 -2.45 26.76 14.81
N GLU A 384 -2.40 25.58 14.21
CA GLU A 384 -1.66 24.40 14.60
C GLU A 384 -0.40 24.24 13.71
N LEU A 385 0.62 23.52 14.20
CA LEU A 385 1.75 23.03 13.39
C LEU A 385 2.25 21.73 14.01
N LEU A 386 2.10 20.62 13.29
CA LEU A 386 2.41 19.26 13.72
C LEU A 386 3.65 18.72 12.98
N LEU A 387 4.44 17.91 13.68
CA LEU A 387 5.58 17.16 13.15
C LEU A 387 5.39 15.68 13.49
N LEU A 388 5.14 14.87 12.47
CA LEU A 388 4.91 13.41 12.57
C LEU A 388 6.12 12.66 12.00
N ASP A 389 6.36 11.44 12.47
CA ASP A 389 7.26 10.48 11.81
C ASP A 389 6.52 9.67 10.71
N PRO A 390 7.22 8.81 9.92
CA PRO A 390 6.62 8.09 8.79
C PRO A 390 5.53 7.08 9.17
N ASP A 391 5.46 6.72 10.46
CA ASP A 391 4.49 5.79 11.02
C ASP A 391 3.32 6.53 11.71
N TYR A 392 3.19 7.85 11.42
CA TYR A 392 2.20 8.79 11.97
C TYR A 392 2.20 8.94 13.50
N LEU A 393 3.34 8.70 14.16
CA LEU A 393 3.56 9.09 15.55
C LEU A 393 3.94 10.59 15.61
N LEU A 394 3.18 11.37 16.38
CA LEU A 394 3.43 12.79 16.62
C LEU A 394 4.65 13.01 17.53
N GLN A 395 5.65 13.71 16.98
CA GLN A 395 6.96 13.97 17.56
C GLN A 395 7.11 15.39 18.14
N ASP A 396 6.37 16.37 17.61
CA ASP A 396 6.20 17.72 18.20
C ASP A 396 4.89 18.34 17.66
N VAL A 397 4.26 19.22 18.43
CA VAL A 397 3.10 20.01 18.02
C VAL A 397 3.10 21.38 18.71
N VAL A 398 2.94 22.43 17.92
CA VAL A 398 2.89 23.81 18.39
C VAL A 398 1.55 24.45 18.03
N THR A 399 1.01 25.24 18.94
CA THR A 399 -0.26 25.98 18.75
C THR A 399 -0.07 27.45 19.11
N PHE A 400 -0.74 28.35 18.38
CA PHE A 400 -0.59 29.80 18.61
C PHE A 400 -1.88 30.61 18.40
N GLU A 401 -1.95 31.77 19.07
CA GLU A 401 -3.08 32.72 19.11
C GLU A 401 -4.41 32.07 19.54
N THR A 402 -5.17 31.49 18.60
CA THR A 402 -6.43 30.77 18.84
C THR A 402 -6.40 29.28 18.47
N GLY A 403 -5.25 28.74 18.03
CA GLY A 403 -5.07 27.31 17.75
C GLY A 403 -5.22 26.43 19.01
N THR A 404 -5.65 25.16 18.84
CA THR A 404 -6.15 24.30 19.92
C THR A 404 -5.93 22.78 19.77
N TYR A 405 -4.67 22.33 19.64
CA TYR A 405 -4.35 20.91 19.81
C TYR A 405 -4.68 20.38 21.22
N LYS A 406 -4.97 19.07 21.31
CA LYS A 406 -5.21 18.37 22.57
C LYS A 406 -3.95 18.43 23.45
N THR A 407 -4.10 18.53 24.77
CA THR A 407 -3.02 18.68 25.77
C THR A 407 -2.11 19.92 25.67
N VAL A 408 -1.88 20.48 24.49
CA VAL A 408 -0.98 21.61 24.26
C VAL A 408 -1.59 22.93 24.74
N THR A 409 -0.78 23.81 25.33
CA THR A 409 -1.17 25.17 25.72
C THR A 409 -0.55 26.22 24.80
N ALA A 410 -1.36 26.77 23.89
CA ALA A 410 -0.96 27.70 22.84
C ALA A 410 -0.16 28.93 23.33
N HIS A 411 0.79 29.37 22.49
CA HIS A 411 1.49 30.64 22.68
C HIS A 411 0.56 31.80 22.25
N GLY A 412 0.53 32.90 23.02
CA GLY A 412 -0.27 34.10 22.70
C GLY A 412 0.30 34.96 21.56
N GLY A 413 0.77 34.32 20.48
CA GLY A 413 1.22 34.93 19.23
C GLY A 413 2.44 35.86 19.29
N CYS A 414 2.73 36.49 18.16
CA CYS A 414 3.70 37.57 17.99
C CYS A 414 3.20 38.59 16.96
N ALA A 415 3.85 39.75 16.85
CA ALA A 415 3.43 40.77 15.89
C ALA A 415 3.97 40.47 14.48
N ARG A 416 3.23 40.91 13.45
CA ARG A 416 3.62 40.83 12.02
C ARG A 416 5.11 41.02 11.74
N GLY A 417 5.71 40.04 11.06
CA GLY A 417 7.13 40.00 10.71
C GLY A 417 8.05 39.57 11.86
N GLN A 418 7.53 38.91 12.88
CA GLN A 418 8.27 38.28 13.98
C GLN A 418 8.14 36.76 13.92
N SER A 419 9.03 36.04 14.60
CA SER A 419 8.98 34.58 14.72
C SER A 419 8.84 34.14 16.17
N LEU A 420 8.11 33.05 16.40
CA LEU A 420 8.21 32.30 17.64
C LEU A 420 9.42 31.36 17.54
N VAL A 421 10.24 31.28 18.60
CA VAL A 421 11.51 30.51 18.64
C VAL A 421 11.61 29.66 19.92
N ARG A 422 11.77 28.35 19.77
CA ARG A 422 11.85 27.41 20.90
C ARG A 422 13.09 27.71 21.77
N THR A 423 12.90 28.00 23.05
CA THR A 423 13.91 28.58 23.94
C THR A 423 13.72 28.06 25.39
N PRO A 424 14.47 27.04 25.84
CA PRO A 424 15.61 26.39 25.19
C PRO A 424 15.24 25.44 24.03
N LEU A 425 16.09 25.36 23.00
CA LEU A 425 15.89 24.54 21.79
C LEU A 425 15.79 23.01 22.03
N ARG A 426 16.15 22.53 23.22
CA ARG A 426 16.13 21.10 23.59
C ARG A 426 15.05 20.79 24.63
N THR A 427 14.21 21.76 24.97
CA THR A 427 13.15 21.67 25.97
C THR A 427 11.79 21.68 25.29
N ASP A 428 10.90 20.85 25.82
CA ASP A 428 9.51 20.78 25.46
C ASP A 428 8.69 20.46 26.70
N THR A 429 7.51 21.08 26.83
CA THR A 429 6.64 20.94 28.01
C THR A 429 5.15 20.91 27.66
N ASP A 430 4.82 20.78 26.37
CA ASP A 430 3.49 20.94 25.78
C ASP A 430 2.83 22.29 26.15
N VAL A 431 3.64 23.30 26.50
CA VAL A 431 3.20 24.65 26.86
C VAL A 431 3.98 25.64 26.01
N CYS A 432 3.52 25.85 24.78
CA CYS A 432 4.14 26.75 23.80
C CYS A 432 4.40 28.16 24.36
N ALA A 433 3.56 28.64 25.30
CA ALA A 433 3.74 29.91 26.01
C ALA A 433 4.93 29.97 27.01
N LEU A 434 5.55 28.83 27.32
CA LEU A 434 6.81 28.69 28.06
C LEU A 434 7.94 28.29 27.13
N ASP A 435 7.67 27.36 26.19
CA ASP A 435 8.66 26.77 25.30
C ASP A 435 9.12 27.72 24.19
N PHE A 436 8.28 28.68 23.73
CA PHE A 436 8.61 29.62 22.66
C PHE A 436 8.77 31.06 23.15
N ALA A 437 9.74 31.76 22.56
CA ALA A 437 9.99 33.18 22.78
C ALA A 437 9.86 33.99 21.48
N ILE A 438 9.36 35.22 21.58
CA ILE A 438 9.20 36.13 20.43
C ILE A 438 10.56 36.71 20.01
N ALA A 439 11.04 36.36 18.82
CA ALA A 439 12.15 37.05 18.17
C ALA A 439 11.65 38.18 17.27
N VAL A 440 11.99 39.42 17.65
CA VAL A 440 11.57 40.67 16.97
C VAL A 440 12.19 40.88 15.58
N THR A 441 13.05 39.96 15.15
CA THR A 441 13.68 39.90 13.83
C THR A 441 13.95 38.42 13.58
N PRO A 442 13.17 37.74 12.71
CA PRO A 442 13.40 36.35 12.37
C PRO A 442 14.78 36.20 11.71
N THR A 443 15.47 35.12 12.04
CA THR A 443 16.85 34.86 11.59
C THR A 443 16.99 33.39 11.20
N PRO A 444 16.43 32.99 10.04
CA PRO A 444 16.67 31.67 9.48
C PRO A 444 18.17 31.46 9.22
N GLY A 445 18.59 30.20 9.12
CA GLY A 445 19.99 29.81 9.00
C GLY A 445 20.78 29.91 10.30
N SER A 446 20.49 30.90 11.16
CA SER A 446 21.12 31.01 12.47
C SER A 446 20.56 29.97 13.46
N GLY A 447 21.10 28.75 13.40
CA GLY A 447 20.89 27.70 14.39
C GLY A 447 21.21 28.26 15.78
N GLY A 448 20.16 28.50 16.58
CA GLY A 448 20.05 29.56 17.60
C GLY A 448 21.34 30.00 18.27
N ASN A 449 22.09 30.86 17.57
CA ASN A 449 23.45 31.33 17.88
C ASN A 449 24.25 30.36 18.77
N ALA A 450 24.96 29.41 18.15
CA ALA A 450 25.76 28.37 18.81
C ALA A 450 26.83 28.88 19.81
N CYS A 451 27.00 30.19 19.93
CA CYS A 451 27.82 30.86 20.93
C CYS A 451 27.06 31.40 22.15
N LEU A 452 25.79 31.04 22.32
CA LEU A 452 25.01 31.20 23.55
C LEU A 452 24.80 29.83 24.21
N SER A 453 24.89 29.77 25.53
CA SER A 453 24.71 28.53 26.28
C SER A 453 23.23 28.19 26.46
N GLY A 454 22.81 26.99 26.07
CA GLY A 454 21.43 26.50 26.29
C GLY A 454 20.97 26.44 27.75
N ILE A 455 21.88 26.66 28.71
CA ILE A 455 21.59 26.72 30.15
C ILE A 455 21.18 28.15 30.59
N SER A 456 21.42 29.19 29.77
CA SER A 456 20.91 30.54 30.01
C SER A 456 20.99 31.44 28.76
N PRO A 457 19.87 32.03 28.29
CA PRO A 457 19.80 32.79 27.02
C PRO A 457 20.58 34.12 26.99
N PHE A 458 21.35 34.42 28.04
CA PHE A 458 22.23 35.60 28.12
C PHE A 458 23.68 35.25 28.51
N ALA A 459 24.03 33.97 28.57
CA ALA A 459 25.38 33.51 28.89
C ALA A 459 26.14 33.14 27.60
N PRO A 460 27.16 33.91 27.19
CA PRO A 460 28.00 33.53 26.06
C PRO A 460 28.79 32.26 26.38
N MET A 461 28.94 31.39 25.39
CA MET A 461 29.88 30.28 25.46
C MET A 461 31.33 30.80 25.61
N PRO A 462 32.27 29.98 26.12
CA PRO A 462 33.67 30.36 26.18
C PRO A 462 34.20 30.80 24.81
N ALA A 463 34.90 31.93 24.76
CA ALA A 463 35.52 32.40 23.52
C ALA A 463 36.54 31.36 23.01
N GLY A 464 36.40 30.93 21.76
CA GLY A 464 37.14 29.79 21.19
C GLY A 464 36.40 28.45 21.20
N THR A 465 35.16 28.35 21.70
CA THR A 465 34.26 27.23 21.38
C THR A 465 33.93 27.25 19.89
N ALA A 466 33.93 26.08 19.24
CA ALA A 466 33.54 25.94 17.84
C ALA A 466 32.04 26.21 17.64
N CYS A 467 31.68 26.81 16.52
CA CYS A 467 30.31 27.10 16.12
C CYS A 467 30.15 26.90 14.61
N ASP A 468 28.99 27.28 14.09
CA ASP A 468 28.67 27.40 12.68
C ASP A 468 27.92 28.75 12.55
N ASP A 469 28.30 29.59 11.59
CA ASP A 469 27.65 30.88 11.32
C ASP A 469 26.72 30.85 10.10
N GLY A 470 26.65 29.71 9.40
CA GLY A 470 25.84 29.50 8.21
C GLY A 470 26.52 29.86 6.89
N ASP A 471 27.78 30.32 6.89
CA ASP A 471 28.56 30.48 5.65
C ASP A 471 29.37 29.21 5.34
N PRO A 472 28.95 28.37 4.36
CA PRO A 472 29.64 27.13 4.01
C PRO A 472 30.98 27.37 3.28
N CYS A 473 31.42 28.62 3.14
CA CYS A 473 32.70 29.01 2.56
C CYS A 473 33.75 29.50 3.58
N THR A 474 33.47 29.42 4.88
CA THR A 474 34.48 29.48 5.93
C THR A 474 34.59 28.16 6.70
N LEU A 475 35.76 27.90 7.28
CA LEU A 475 36.01 26.82 8.22
C LEU A 475 36.75 27.30 9.47
N GLY A 476 36.39 26.76 10.62
CA GLY A 476 37.06 26.99 11.91
C GLY A 476 36.46 28.15 12.70
N GLU A 477 35.17 28.36 12.51
CA GLU A 477 34.29 29.33 13.14
C GLU A 477 34.35 29.16 14.67
N VAL A 478 34.53 30.27 15.37
CA VAL A 478 34.64 30.24 16.84
C VAL A 478 33.90 31.39 17.50
N CYS A 479 33.38 31.12 18.69
CA CYS A 479 32.74 32.10 19.53
C CYS A 479 33.68 33.21 19.98
N ASP A 480 33.23 34.46 19.90
CA ASP A 480 33.87 35.57 20.60
C ASP A 480 33.45 35.64 22.07
N ALA A 481 33.97 36.63 22.80
CA ALA A 481 33.60 36.86 24.21
C ALA A 481 32.25 37.59 24.39
N SER A 482 31.58 37.97 23.31
CA SER A 482 30.22 38.52 23.29
C SER A 482 29.17 37.42 23.19
N GLY A 483 29.56 36.22 22.75
CA GLY A 483 28.66 35.12 22.43
C GLY A 483 28.14 35.17 21.00
N SER A 484 28.93 35.69 20.06
CA SER A 484 28.62 35.64 18.62
C SER A 484 29.62 34.73 17.91
N CYS A 485 29.12 33.84 17.06
CA CYS A 485 29.98 33.09 16.14
C CYS A 485 30.74 34.06 15.23
N GLN A 486 32.04 33.85 15.06
CA GLN A 486 32.89 34.64 14.18
C GLN A 486 33.18 33.84 12.92
N PRO A 487 33.08 34.45 11.72
CA PRO A 487 33.47 33.81 10.46
C PRO A 487 34.88 33.24 10.56
N GLY A 488 35.05 31.98 10.16
CA GLY A 488 36.31 31.27 10.27
C GLY A 488 37.32 31.70 9.21
N THR A 489 38.27 30.82 8.91
CA THR A 489 39.17 31.00 7.78
C THR A 489 38.43 30.66 6.48
N PRO A 490 38.41 31.54 5.46
CA PRO A 490 37.83 31.21 4.16
C PRO A 490 38.42 29.92 3.59
N GLU A 491 37.58 28.99 3.14
CA GLU A 491 38.09 27.69 2.71
C GLU A 491 38.93 27.82 1.43
N ASN A 492 40.10 27.19 1.47
CA ASN A 492 41.13 27.34 0.46
C ASN A 492 40.96 26.29 -0.66
N CYS A 493 39.86 26.39 -1.42
CA CYS A 493 39.63 25.55 -2.61
C CYS A 493 40.84 25.66 -3.56
N THR A 494 41.53 24.55 -3.82
CA THR A 494 42.82 24.56 -4.55
C THR A 494 42.99 23.36 -5.47
N ILE A 495 42.32 23.39 -6.63
CA ILE A 495 42.61 22.63 -7.85
C ILE A 495 42.75 21.12 -7.64
N ASP A 496 41.63 20.42 -7.85
CA ASP A 496 41.62 19.00 -8.19
C ASP A 496 42.17 18.76 -9.62
N GLY A 497 41.91 19.70 -10.54
CA GLY A 497 42.26 19.65 -11.95
C GLY A 497 41.15 19.09 -12.86
N ASP A 498 39.91 18.96 -12.37
CA ASP A 498 38.74 18.63 -13.18
C ASP A 498 38.31 19.85 -14.03
N ALA A 499 37.57 19.59 -15.10
CA ALA A 499 36.96 20.60 -15.96
C ALA A 499 35.47 20.83 -15.66
N CYS A 500 34.86 19.97 -14.83
CA CYS A 500 33.45 20.01 -14.46
C CYS A 500 33.16 20.56 -13.06
N THR A 501 34.20 20.81 -12.26
CA THR A 501 34.11 21.56 -11.00
C THR A 501 34.55 23.01 -11.21
N LEU A 502 34.00 23.93 -10.42
CA LEU A 502 34.51 25.28 -10.27
C LEU A 502 35.31 25.36 -8.96
N ASP A 503 36.62 25.65 -9.07
CA ASP A 503 37.58 25.89 -7.97
C ASP A 503 37.30 27.18 -7.16
N VAL A 504 36.04 27.45 -6.85
CA VAL A 504 35.57 28.62 -6.11
C VAL A 504 34.46 28.16 -5.18
N CYS A 505 34.57 28.43 -3.89
CA CYS A 505 33.46 28.14 -2.97
C CYS A 505 32.27 29.03 -3.31
N ASP A 506 31.09 28.41 -3.43
CA ASP A 506 29.84 29.09 -3.70
C ASP A 506 28.88 28.88 -2.52
N PRO A 507 28.50 29.95 -1.79
CA PRO A 507 27.53 29.86 -0.69
C PRO A 507 26.17 29.27 -1.11
N ILE A 508 25.83 29.31 -2.40
CA ILE A 508 24.58 28.75 -2.94
C ILE A 508 24.62 27.20 -3.01
N PHE A 509 25.80 26.60 -3.16
CA PHE A 509 25.98 25.15 -3.34
C PHE A 509 26.56 24.42 -2.11
N ARG A 510 26.68 25.13 -0.97
CA ARG A 510 27.23 24.61 0.30
C ARG A 510 28.60 23.89 0.18
N GLY A 511 29.57 24.53 -0.49
CA GLY A 511 30.99 24.13 -0.37
C GLY A 511 31.91 24.51 -1.54
N CYS A 512 33.13 23.96 -1.52
CA CYS A 512 34.22 24.23 -2.49
C CYS A 512 34.01 23.71 -3.94
N HIS A 513 32.79 23.35 -4.35
CA HIS A 513 32.50 22.94 -5.74
C HIS A 513 31.15 23.48 -6.24
N GLY A 514 31.19 24.42 -7.18
CA GLY A 514 30.05 24.70 -8.05
C GLY A 514 30.11 23.82 -9.31
N PRO A 515 28.98 23.28 -9.83
CA PRO A 515 28.98 22.52 -11.07
C PRO A 515 29.27 23.41 -12.28
N ALA A 516 30.19 22.99 -13.15
CA ALA A 516 30.38 23.65 -14.44
C ALA A 516 29.12 23.51 -15.31
N PRO A 517 28.75 24.53 -16.11
CA PRO A 517 27.56 24.49 -16.94
C PRO A 517 27.65 23.38 -17.99
N THR A 518 26.51 22.83 -18.42
CA THR A 518 26.42 21.71 -19.38
C THR A 518 26.91 22.02 -20.81
N THR A 519 27.47 23.21 -21.03
CA THR A 519 28.18 23.61 -22.25
C THR A 519 29.70 23.59 -22.11
N ALA A 520 30.24 23.38 -20.91
CA ALA A 520 31.65 23.08 -20.68
C ALA A 520 31.98 21.67 -21.21
N SER A 521 33.11 21.55 -21.91
CA SER A 521 33.61 20.27 -22.42
C SER A 521 34.79 19.80 -21.57
N CYS A 522 34.81 18.52 -21.25
CA CYS A 522 35.68 17.92 -20.23
C CYS A 522 36.67 16.88 -20.76
N LEU A 523 36.62 16.53 -22.06
CA LEU A 523 37.65 15.75 -22.79
C LEU A 523 38.17 14.54 -21.99
N PHE A 524 37.25 13.65 -21.62
CA PHE A 524 37.46 12.59 -20.62
C PHE A 524 38.24 11.40 -21.17
N ASP A 525 37.89 10.91 -22.37
CA ASP A 525 38.57 9.76 -23.01
C ASP A 525 39.23 10.10 -24.36
N ALA A 526 39.00 11.32 -24.88
CA ALA A 526 39.43 11.81 -26.19
C ALA A 526 38.92 10.99 -27.39
N ASN A 527 37.78 10.31 -27.23
CA ASN A 527 37.07 9.58 -28.27
C ASN A 527 36.29 10.55 -29.18
N PRO A 528 36.52 10.57 -30.51
CA PRO A 528 35.80 11.47 -31.41
C PRO A 528 34.35 11.04 -31.70
N CYS A 529 33.85 10.01 -31.01
CA CYS A 529 32.48 9.50 -31.08
C CYS A 529 31.70 9.63 -29.76
N THR A 530 32.21 10.39 -28.79
CA THR A 530 31.45 10.88 -27.64
C THR A 530 31.45 12.40 -27.61
N ASP A 531 30.38 12.97 -27.04
CA ASP A 531 30.22 14.40 -26.83
C ASP A 531 30.43 14.72 -25.35
N ASP A 532 31.71 14.73 -24.95
CA ASP A 532 32.17 14.87 -23.56
C ASP A 532 31.84 16.26 -22.98
N ARG A 533 30.77 16.34 -22.19
CA ARG A 533 30.30 17.57 -21.52
C ARG A 533 29.98 17.35 -20.05
N CYS A 534 30.07 18.42 -19.28
CA CYS A 534 29.69 18.38 -17.87
C CYS A 534 28.18 18.15 -17.71
N ASP A 535 27.79 17.38 -16.70
CA ASP A 535 26.40 16.97 -16.46
C ASP A 535 25.55 18.00 -15.70
N GLY A 536 26.17 19.10 -15.25
CA GLY A 536 25.53 20.11 -14.40
C GLY A 536 25.44 19.71 -12.92
N ARG A 537 26.07 18.60 -12.51
CA ARG A 537 26.21 18.11 -11.12
C ARG A 537 27.67 17.94 -10.70
N GLY A 538 28.62 18.22 -11.60
CA GLY A 538 30.06 18.22 -11.35
C GLY A 538 30.84 17.09 -12.02
N ALA A 539 30.17 16.19 -12.76
CA ALA A 539 30.81 15.07 -13.45
C ALA A 539 30.86 15.28 -14.97
N CYS A 540 31.84 14.67 -15.63
CA CYS A 540 31.86 14.60 -17.09
C CYS A 540 30.95 13.48 -17.59
N ALA A 541 29.90 13.83 -18.33
CA ALA A 541 29.03 12.89 -19.02
C ALA A 541 29.50 12.71 -20.47
N THR A 542 29.64 11.45 -20.89
CA THR A 542 29.97 11.06 -22.26
C THR A 542 28.70 10.55 -22.96
N SER A 543 28.01 11.38 -23.74
CA SER A 543 26.93 10.89 -24.60
C SER A 543 27.50 10.32 -25.91
N PRO A 544 27.07 9.13 -26.39
CA PRO A 544 27.45 8.64 -27.70
C PRO A 544 27.01 9.62 -28.81
N MET A 545 27.84 9.81 -29.83
CA MET A 545 27.51 10.70 -30.94
C MET A 545 26.33 10.14 -31.74
N ASP A 546 25.23 10.92 -31.78
CA ASP A 546 24.02 10.55 -32.51
C ASP A 546 24.26 10.54 -34.03
N CYS A 547 24.12 9.35 -34.61
CA CYS A 547 24.21 9.10 -36.05
C CYS A 547 22.88 8.60 -36.64
N SER A 548 21.78 8.58 -35.87
CA SER A 548 20.46 8.07 -36.30
C SER A 548 19.89 8.80 -37.52
N GLY A 549 20.35 10.02 -37.80
CA GLY A 549 20.08 10.74 -39.06
C GLY A 549 20.60 10.05 -40.34
N LEU A 550 21.28 8.91 -40.23
CA LEU A 550 21.66 8.03 -41.34
C LEU A 550 20.95 6.66 -41.32
N ASP A 551 20.03 6.42 -40.38
CA ASP A 551 19.27 5.17 -40.29
C ASP A 551 18.28 5.01 -41.46
N ALA A 552 18.08 3.77 -41.89
CA ALA A 552 17.04 3.37 -42.84
C ALA A 552 16.67 1.89 -42.61
N THR A 553 15.70 1.35 -43.35
CA THR A 553 15.32 -0.07 -43.26
C THR A 553 16.56 -0.95 -43.45
N CYS A 554 16.92 -1.70 -42.39
CA CYS A 554 18.11 -2.56 -42.32
C CYS A 554 19.48 -1.87 -42.53
N VAL A 555 19.57 -0.56 -42.31
CA VAL A 555 20.81 0.23 -42.33
C VAL A 555 20.88 1.10 -41.08
N LEU A 556 22.02 1.06 -40.38
CA LEU A 556 22.26 1.82 -39.15
C LEU A 556 23.38 2.84 -39.36
N GLY A 557 23.14 4.07 -38.90
CA GLY A 557 24.14 5.11 -38.75
C GLY A 557 25.01 4.86 -37.53
N VAL A 558 26.32 4.76 -37.72
CA VAL A 558 27.29 4.51 -36.65
C VAL A 558 28.43 5.51 -36.72
N CYS A 559 28.94 5.95 -35.57
CA CYS A 559 30.10 6.83 -35.54
C CYS A 559 31.40 6.03 -35.72
N ASN A 560 32.23 6.43 -36.67
CA ASN A 560 33.54 5.84 -36.90
C ASN A 560 34.57 6.43 -35.93
N VAL A 561 34.95 5.64 -34.91
CA VAL A 561 35.88 6.00 -33.81
C VAL A 561 37.29 6.43 -34.26
N THR A 562 37.63 6.32 -35.55
CA THR A 562 38.90 6.82 -36.11
C THR A 562 38.75 8.16 -36.82
N SER A 563 37.55 8.52 -37.29
CA SER A 563 37.29 9.73 -38.09
C SER A 563 36.40 10.77 -37.38
N GLY A 564 35.61 10.37 -36.37
CA GLY A 564 34.59 11.22 -35.76
C GLY A 564 33.43 11.56 -36.70
N ALA A 565 33.20 10.71 -37.71
CA ALA A 565 32.14 10.89 -38.70
C ALA A 565 31.08 9.78 -38.57
N CYS A 566 29.82 10.15 -38.74
CA CYS A 566 28.75 9.20 -38.94
C CYS A 566 28.87 8.55 -40.32
N GLU A 567 28.89 7.22 -40.34
CA GLU A 567 29.00 6.36 -41.52
C GLU A 567 27.87 5.31 -41.46
N THR A 568 27.44 4.76 -42.60
CA THR A 568 26.38 3.73 -42.63
C THR A 568 26.92 2.31 -42.59
N THR A 569 26.22 1.44 -41.87
CA THR A 569 26.47 0.00 -41.79
C THR A 569 25.16 -0.77 -41.98
N LEU A 570 25.23 -2.05 -42.34
CA LEU A 570 24.04 -2.90 -42.38
C LEU A 570 23.62 -3.28 -40.97
N ALA A 571 22.31 -3.34 -40.72
CA ALA A 571 21.77 -3.93 -39.50
C ALA A 571 22.16 -5.40 -39.37
N ALA A 572 22.11 -5.95 -38.15
CA ALA A 572 22.43 -7.35 -37.94
C ALA A 572 21.38 -8.27 -38.59
N PRO A 573 21.77 -9.42 -39.18
CA PRO A 573 20.79 -10.39 -39.66
C PRO A 573 19.90 -10.87 -38.52
N GLY A 574 18.58 -10.81 -38.71
CA GLY A 574 17.58 -11.06 -37.66
C GLY A 574 17.16 -9.83 -36.84
N THR A 575 17.69 -8.63 -37.11
CA THR A 575 17.11 -7.39 -36.58
C THR A 575 15.70 -7.20 -37.12
N SER A 576 14.71 -6.95 -36.25
CA SER A 576 13.34 -6.64 -36.64
C SER A 576 13.26 -5.38 -37.49
N CYS A 577 12.47 -5.41 -38.56
CA CYS A 577 12.27 -4.30 -39.48
C CYS A 577 10.80 -4.30 -39.96
N SER A 578 10.48 -3.48 -40.96
CA SER A 578 9.33 -3.79 -41.82
C SER A 578 9.64 -3.53 -43.29
N ASP A 579 9.11 -4.39 -44.16
CA ASP A 579 9.20 -4.25 -45.63
C ASP A 579 7.99 -3.51 -46.22
N GLY A 580 6.90 -3.37 -45.45
CA GLY A 580 5.71 -2.61 -45.78
C GLY A 580 4.61 -3.39 -46.51
N VAL A 581 4.70 -4.72 -46.58
CA VAL A 581 3.65 -5.60 -47.14
C VAL A 581 2.74 -6.12 -46.03
N ALA A 582 1.44 -5.80 -46.08
CA ALA A 582 0.52 -6.12 -44.98
C ALA A 582 0.30 -7.63 -44.74
N CYS A 583 0.57 -8.48 -45.73
CA CYS A 583 0.46 -9.94 -45.64
C CYS A 583 1.77 -10.66 -45.34
N THR A 584 2.77 -9.97 -44.79
CA THR A 584 3.95 -10.56 -44.18
C THR A 584 4.02 -10.27 -42.69
N GLU A 585 4.60 -11.20 -41.94
CA GLU A 585 4.84 -11.13 -40.51
C GLU A 585 6.27 -11.58 -40.17
N LEU A 586 6.68 -11.38 -38.91
CA LEU A 586 8.01 -11.75 -38.40
C LEU A 586 9.19 -11.11 -39.18
N GLU A 587 8.95 -9.94 -39.77
CA GLU A 587 9.84 -9.21 -40.67
C GLU A 587 11.23 -8.89 -40.07
N GLN A 588 12.27 -9.40 -40.73
CA GLN A 588 13.66 -9.38 -40.25
C GLN A 588 14.66 -9.00 -41.35
N CYS A 589 15.74 -8.35 -40.95
CA CYS A 589 16.84 -7.99 -41.84
C CYS A 589 17.65 -9.22 -42.26
N ASP A 590 17.97 -9.32 -43.55
CA ASP A 590 18.86 -10.33 -44.11
C ASP A 590 20.34 -9.88 -44.11
N ALA A 591 21.25 -10.75 -44.56
CA ALA A 591 22.68 -10.45 -44.63
C ALA A 591 23.10 -9.53 -45.80
N ALA A 592 22.15 -9.05 -46.62
CA ALA A 592 22.35 -8.08 -47.69
C ALA A 592 21.75 -6.69 -47.37
N GLY A 593 21.01 -6.54 -46.27
CA GLY A 593 20.33 -5.31 -45.89
C GLY A 593 18.91 -5.16 -46.47
N ALA A 594 18.27 -6.26 -46.85
CA ALA A 594 16.85 -6.29 -47.17
C ALA A 594 16.03 -6.70 -45.94
N CYS A 595 14.85 -6.11 -45.76
CA CYS A 595 13.85 -6.64 -44.83
C CYS A 595 13.06 -7.76 -45.53
N ILE A 596 12.79 -8.86 -44.83
CA ILE A 596 12.04 -10.01 -45.33
C ILE A 596 11.14 -10.60 -44.24
N GLY A 597 9.86 -10.82 -44.55
CA GLY A 597 8.90 -11.53 -43.68
C GLY A 597 8.52 -12.93 -44.16
N THR A 598 7.77 -13.65 -43.32
CA THR A 598 7.00 -14.85 -43.69
C THR A 598 5.56 -14.47 -44.03
N ALA A 599 4.93 -15.12 -45.00
CA ALA A 599 3.53 -14.83 -45.33
C ALA A 599 2.59 -15.23 -44.17
N VAL A 600 1.60 -14.39 -43.88
CA VAL A 600 0.59 -14.60 -42.83
C VAL A 600 -0.22 -15.88 -43.07
N ASP A 601 -0.35 -16.74 -42.05
CA ASP A 601 -1.10 -18.00 -42.12
C ASP A 601 -2.58 -17.83 -41.73
N CYS A 602 -3.45 -17.80 -42.73
CA CYS A 602 -4.89 -17.71 -42.55
C CYS A 602 -5.62 -19.06 -42.52
N GLY A 603 -4.91 -20.20 -42.56
CA GLY A 603 -5.51 -21.55 -42.66
C GLY A 603 -6.43 -21.95 -41.51
N HIS A 604 -6.50 -21.15 -40.43
CA HIS A 604 -7.48 -21.30 -39.36
C HIS A 604 -8.93 -20.94 -39.79
N LEU A 605 -9.11 -20.30 -40.96
CA LEU A 605 -10.40 -20.02 -41.58
C LEU A 605 -10.80 -21.05 -42.65
N ASP A 606 -9.97 -22.06 -42.90
CA ASP A 606 -10.24 -23.12 -43.87
C ASP A 606 -11.45 -23.98 -43.45
N GLY A 607 -12.23 -24.40 -44.44
CA GLY A 607 -13.37 -25.29 -44.27
C GLY A 607 -13.67 -26.06 -45.57
N PRO A 608 -14.71 -26.90 -45.61
CA PRO A 608 -14.97 -27.75 -46.77
C PRO A 608 -15.16 -27.00 -48.09
N CYS A 609 -15.60 -25.73 -48.03
CA CYS A 609 -15.88 -24.88 -49.18
C CYS A 609 -15.36 -23.44 -49.06
N ILE A 610 -14.48 -23.17 -48.11
CA ILE A 610 -13.84 -21.86 -47.88
C ILE A 610 -12.36 -22.06 -47.57
N ILE A 611 -11.53 -21.09 -47.94
CA ILE A 611 -10.09 -21.05 -47.64
C ILE A 611 -9.75 -19.70 -47.00
N GLY A 612 -8.86 -19.71 -46.02
CA GLY A 612 -8.33 -18.49 -45.43
C GLY A 612 -7.32 -17.81 -46.36
N ALA A 613 -7.62 -16.58 -46.76
CA ALA A 613 -6.70 -15.71 -47.49
C ALA A 613 -6.37 -14.47 -46.66
N CYS A 614 -5.21 -13.86 -46.89
CA CYS A 614 -4.85 -12.58 -46.29
C CYS A 614 -5.22 -11.42 -47.24
N ASP A 615 -5.94 -10.41 -46.74
CA ASP A 615 -6.20 -9.18 -47.51
C ASP A 615 -4.94 -8.31 -47.55
N VAL A 616 -4.39 -8.15 -48.75
CA VAL A 616 -3.18 -7.35 -49.04
C VAL A 616 -3.32 -5.86 -48.71
N SER A 617 -4.51 -5.40 -48.33
CA SER A 617 -4.83 -4.01 -47.98
C SER A 617 -4.57 -3.68 -46.52
N ASP A 618 -4.79 -4.64 -45.60
CA ASP A 618 -4.72 -4.41 -44.15
C ASP A 618 -4.13 -5.58 -43.33
N GLY A 619 -3.82 -6.72 -43.96
CA GLY A 619 -3.20 -7.88 -43.31
C GLY A 619 -4.19 -8.80 -42.58
N SER A 620 -5.50 -8.53 -42.67
CA SER A 620 -6.52 -9.36 -42.03
C SER A 620 -6.76 -10.67 -42.78
N CYS A 621 -7.09 -11.73 -42.04
CA CYS A 621 -7.51 -12.99 -42.62
C CYS A 621 -9.01 -12.96 -42.97
N VAL A 622 -9.32 -13.27 -44.22
CA VAL A 622 -10.67 -13.30 -44.81
C VAL A 622 -11.00 -14.69 -45.34
N GLN A 623 -12.29 -15.02 -45.45
CA GLN A 623 -12.78 -16.26 -46.03
C GLN A 623 -13.04 -16.09 -47.53
N ASP A 624 -12.20 -16.69 -48.37
CA ASP A 624 -12.45 -16.81 -49.81
C ASP A 624 -13.21 -18.11 -50.11
N PRO A 625 -14.29 -18.08 -50.93
CA PRO A 625 -15.01 -19.29 -51.30
C PRO A 625 -14.17 -20.18 -52.23
N VAL A 626 -14.06 -21.46 -51.88
CA VAL A 626 -13.48 -22.48 -52.75
C VAL A 626 -14.39 -22.65 -53.98
N ALA A 627 -13.79 -22.92 -55.14
CA ALA A 627 -14.50 -22.95 -56.42
C ALA A 627 -15.73 -23.89 -56.40
N ASP A 628 -16.85 -23.38 -56.93
CA ASP A 628 -18.09 -24.15 -57.11
C ASP A 628 -17.82 -25.51 -57.78
N THR A 629 -18.60 -26.53 -57.42
CA THR A 629 -18.47 -27.95 -57.83
C THR A 629 -17.25 -28.70 -57.26
N THR A 630 -16.43 -28.08 -56.40
CA THR A 630 -15.42 -28.83 -55.61
C THR A 630 -16.14 -29.82 -54.67
N PRO A 631 -15.74 -31.11 -54.62
CA PRO A 631 -16.32 -32.08 -53.68
C PRO A 631 -16.06 -31.68 -52.23
N CYS A 632 -17.07 -31.85 -51.37
CA CYS A 632 -17.01 -31.49 -49.96
C CYS A 632 -17.79 -32.49 -49.09
N ASP A 633 -17.49 -32.46 -47.80
CA ASP A 633 -18.19 -33.19 -46.74
C ASP A 633 -18.72 -32.13 -45.77
N ASP A 634 -20.00 -32.22 -45.37
CA ASP A 634 -20.62 -31.29 -44.41
C ASP A 634 -20.56 -31.81 -42.95
N GLY A 635 -20.14 -33.06 -42.76
CA GLY A 635 -19.98 -33.72 -41.47
C GLY A 635 -21.23 -34.43 -40.93
N SER A 636 -22.37 -34.43 -41.63
CA SER A 636 -23.51 -35.29 -41.30
C SER A 636 -23.32 -36.70 -41.88
N LEU A 637 -23.66 -37.72 -41.08
CA LEU A 637 -23.73 -39.10 -41.57
C LEU A 637 -25.06 -39.41 -42.30
N CYS A 638 -26.01 -38.47 -42.28
CA CYS A 638 -27.32 -38.58 -42.91
C CYS A 638 -27.44 -37.75 -44.20
N THR A 639 -26.34 -37.19 -44.69
CA THR A 639 -26.19 -36.64 -46.05
C THR A 639 -25.20 -37.49 -46.86
N LEU A 640 -25.11 -37.23 -48.17
CA LEU A 640 -24.10 -37.80 -49.07
C LEU A 640 -23.12 -36.71 -49.52
N ASP A 641 -21.84 -37.09 -49.72
CA ASP A 641 -20.74 -36.26 -50.27
C ASP A 641 -21.25 -35.15 -51.19
N GLY A 642 -21.16 -33.91 -50.72
CA GLY A 642 -21.70 -32.74 -51.38
C GLY A 642 -20.76 -32.12 -52.41
N THR A 643 -21.20 -31.00 -52.96
CA THR A 643 -20.32 -30.10 -53.72
C THR A 643 -20.48 -28.66 -53.29
N CYS A 644 -19.39 -27.90 -53.33
CA CYS A 644 -19.40 -26.49 -52.98
C CYS A 644 -20.26 -25.67 -53.94
N GLN A 645 -21.08 -24.77 -53.38
CA GLN A 645 -21.81 -23.77 -54.12
C GLN A 645 -21.88 -22.48 -53.28
N GLY A 646 -21.21 -21.42 -53.74
CA GLY A 646 -21.22 -20.11 -53.08
C GLY A 646 -20.60 -20.11 -51.67
N GLY A 647 -19.59 -20.95 -51.43
CA GLY A 647 -18.92 -21.09 -50.12
C GLY A 647 -19.58 -22.07 -49.14
N LEU A 648 -20.76 -22.61 -49.46
CA LEU A 648 -21.44 -23.65 -48.67
C LEU A 648 -21.25 -25.03 -49.31
N CYS A 649 -21.13 -26.07 -48.50
CA CYS A 649 -21.25 -27.44 -48.99
C CYS A 649 -22.73 -27.78 -49.22
N VAL A 650 -23.08 -28.21 -50.43
CA VAL A 650 -24.45 -28.62 -50.77
C VAL A 650 -24.46 -30.12 -51.04
N SER A 651 -25.04 -30.84 -50.09
CA SER A 651 -25.16 -32.30 -50.04
C SER A 651 -26.60 -32.76 -50.35
N THR A 652 -26.89 -34.05 -50.22
CA THR A 652 -28.25 -34.60 -50.34
C THR A 652 -28.53 -35.67 -49.30
N ASP A 653 -29.68 -35.59 -48.63
CA ASP A 653 -30.14 -36.49 -47.57
C ASP A 653 -30.15 -37.99 -47.96
N VAL A 654 -29.90 -38.86 -46.99
CA VAL A 654 -29.96 -40.32 -47.13
C VAL A 654 -31.42 -40.81 -47.23
N ASP A 655 -31.77 -41.45 -48.35
CA ASP A 655 -33.12 -41.96 -48.61
C ASP A 655 -33.47 -43.22 -47.79
N CYS A 656 -34.15 -43.02 -46.67
CA CYS A 656 -34.66 -44.09 -45.82
C CYS A 656 -36.09 -44.56 -46.17
N SER A 657 -36.71 -44.06 -47.25
CA SER A 657 -38.13 -44.32 -47.58
C SER A 657 -38.49 -45.81 -47.76
N SER A 658 -37.50 -46.67 -48.02
CA SER A 658 -37.66 -48.13 -48.11
C SER A 658 -38.11 -48.81 -46.80
N LEU A 659 -38.03 -48.11 -45.67
CA LEU A 659 -38.52 -48.56 -44.35
C LEU A 659 -39.89 -47.96 -43.96
N THR A 660 -40.53 -47.22 -44.87
CA THR A 660 -41.84 -46.60 -44.65
C THR A 660 -42.98 -47.51 -45.13
N ASP A 661 -43.98 -47.71 -44.27
CA ASP A 661 -45.25 -48.39 -44.55
C ASP A 661 -46.42 -47.70 -43.83
N THR A 662 -47.59 -48.33 -43.74
CA THR A 662 -48.79 -47.75 -43.09
C THR A 662 -48.58 -47.44 -41.59
N CYS A 663 -47.73 -48.20 -40.90
CA CYS A 663 -47.46 -48.10 -39.46
C CYS A 663 -46.00 -47.74 -39.12
N ASN A 664 -45.14 -47.51 -40.11
CA ASN A 664 -43.70 -47.26 -39.96
C ASN A 664 -43.22 -46.16 -40.91
N VAL A 665 -42.20 -45.40 -40.50
CA VAL A 665 -41.50 -44.40 -41.34
C VAL A 665 -39.99 -44.62 -41.21
N GLY A 666 -39.29 -44.64 -42.34
CA GLY A 666 -37.83 -44.66 -42.34
C GLY A 666 -37.22 -43.30 -42.01
N VAL A 667 -36.29 -43.26 -41.06
CA VAL A 667 -35.55 -42.06 -40.64
C VAL A 667 -34.07 -42.43 -40.52
N CYS A 668 -33.16 -41.53 -40.89
CA CYS A 668 -31.72 -41.74 -40.72
C CYS A 668 -31.28 -41.40 -39.28
N ASP A 669 -30.36 -42.19 -38.70
CA ASP A 669 -29.74 -41.91 -37.41
C ASP A 669 -28.41 -41.14 -37.61
N GLU A 670 -28.39 -39.87 -37.19
CA GLU A 670 -27.21 -38.98 -37.30
C GLU A 670 -25.95 -39.51 -36.57
N LEU A 671 -26.08 -40.53 -35.70
CA LEU A 671 -24.95 -41.12 -34.97
C LEU A 671 -24.20 -42.21 -35.75
N ASP A 672 -24.83 -42.85 -36.75
CA ASP A 672 -24.18 -43.90 -37.55
C ASP A 672 -24.53 -43.92 -39.06
N GLY A 673 -25.40 -43.01 -39.52
CA GLY A 673 -25.82 -42.88 -40.91
C GLY A 673 -26.74 -43.99 -41.41
N THR A 674 -27.26 -44.84 -40.51
CA THR A 674 -28.15 -45.94 -40.90
C THR A 674 -29.62 -45.55 -40.87
N CYS A 675 -30.38 -46.13 -41.80
CA CYS A 675 -31.83 -45.99 -41.81
C CYS A 675 -32.47 -46.89 -40.75
N ALA A 676 -33.17 -46.28 -39.80
CA ALA A 676 -33.95 -46.91 -38.75
C ALA A 676 -35.46 -46.81 -39.03
N VAL A 677 -36.24 -47.69 -38.40
CA VAL A 677 -37.71 -47.63 -38.38
C VAL A 677 -38.17 -46.78 -37.19
N ALA A 678 -38.84 -45.66 -37.48
CA ALA A 678 -39.68 -44.96 -36.52
C ALA A 678 -41.13 -45.46 -36.66
N HIS A 679 -41.76 -45.90 -35.57
CA HIS A 679 -43.15 -46.34 -35.61
C HIS A 679 -44.11 -45.13 -35.69
N VAL A 680 -45.12 -45.23 -36.55
CA VAL A 680 -46.24 -44.27 -36.59
C VAL A 680 -47.05 -44.38 -35.29
N LEU A 681 -47.69 -43.28 -34.89
CA LEU A 681 -48.40 -43.16 -33.62
C LEU A 681 -49.41 -44.30 -33.39
N ALA A 682 -49.38 -44.89 -32.20
CA ALA A 682 -50.29 -45.97 -31.85
C ALA A 682 -51.75 -45.48 -31.85
N GLY A 683 -52.64 -46.22 -32.53
CA GLY A 683 -54.02 -45.81 -32.77
C GLY A 683 -54.29 -45.26 -34.18
N THR A 684 -53.26 -45.01 -35.00
CA THR A 684 -53.45 -44.69 -36.42
C THR A 684 -54.18 -45.84 -37.15
N PRO A 685 -55.28 -45.57 -37.89
CA PRO A 685 -56.00 -46.61 -38.62
C PRO A 685 -55.14 -47.28 -39.70
N CYS A 686 -55.27 -48.59 -39.84
CA CYS A 686 -54.59 -49.40 -40.85
C CYS A 686 -55.52 -50.50 -41.39
N ASP A 687 -54.97 -51.43 -42.15
CA ASP A 687 -55.63 -52.63 -42.69
C ASP A 687 -54.60 -53.76 -42.62
N ASP A 688 -54.90 -54.85 -41.89
CA ASP A 688 -54.01 -56.02 -41.76
C ASP A 688 -54.21 -57.06 -42.88
N GLY A 689 -55.22 -56.86 -43.73
CA GLY A 689 -55.55 -57.70 -44.87
C GLY A 689 -56.36 -58.94 -44.57
N ASP A 690 -56.79 -59.19 -43.32
CA ASP A 690 -57.71 -60.30 -43.00
C ASP A 690 -59.18 -59.85 -43.14
N PRO A 691 -59.97 -60.40 -44.09
CA PRO A 691 -61.38 -60.04 -44.24
C PRO A 691 -62.29 -60.54 -43.09
N CYS A 692 -61.74 -61.15 -42.03
CA CYS A 692 -62.46 -61.56 -40.82
C CYS A 692 -62.30 -60.58 -39.64
N THR A 693 -61.44 -59.57 -39.76
CA THR A 693 -61.26 -58.45 -38.81
C THR A 693 -61.93 -57.17 -39.35
N GLN A 694 -62.01 -56.12 -38.53
CA GLN A 694 -62.48 -54.77 -38.88
C GLN A 694 -62.12 -53.79 -37.75
N GLY A 695 -61.58 -52.62 -38.12
CA GLY A 695 -61.27 -51.52 -37.19
C GLY A 695 -59.82 -51.55 -36.69
N GLU A 696 -58.90 -51.92 -37.58
CA GLU A 696 -57.50 -52.20 -37.27
C GLU A 696 -56.73 -50.90 -36.96
N ILE A 697 -55.82 -50.99 -35.98
CA ILE A 697 -54.94 -49.86 -35.61
C ILE A 697 -53.47 -50.27 -35.57
N CYS A 698 -52.61 -49.33 -35.93
CA CYS A 698 -51.17 -49.45 -35.72
C CYS A 698 -50.88 -49.49 -34.21
N GLN A 699 -50.10 -50.48 -33.78
CA GLN A 699 -49.52 -50.56 -32.45
C GLN A 699 -48.10 -51.11 -32.57
N ASN A 700 -47.11 -50.36 -32.09
CA ASN A 700 -45.69 -50.75 -32.13
C ASN A 700 -45.21 -51.23 -33.53
N GLY A 701 -45.54 -50.48 -34.59
CA GLY A 701 -45.13 -50.79 -35.96
C GLY A 701 -45.82 -51.96 -36.64
N SER A 702 -46.91 -52.48 -36.07
CA SER A 702 -47.73 -53.55 -36.65
C SER A 702 -49.22 -53.20 -36.59
N CYS A 703 -49.98 -53.68 -37.57
CA CYS A 703 -51.43 -53.49 -37.64
C CYS A 703 -52.14 -54.66 -36.90
N TYR A 704 -53.19 -54.36 -36.12
CA TYR A 704 -53.94 -55.37 -35.35
C TYR A 704 -55.46 -55.12 -35.36
N GLY A 705 -56.24 -56.15 -35.72
CA GLY A 705 -57.71 -56.11 -35.78
C GLY A 705 -58.50 -56.76 -34.62
N GLY A 706 -59.82 -56.50 -34.59
CA GLY A 706 -60.77 -56.95 -33.56
C GLY A 706 -61.47 -58.29 -33.82
N SER A 707 -62.08 -58.90 -32.79
CA SER A 707 -62.46 -60.33 -32.82
C SER A 707 -63.78 -60.69 -33.54
N PHE A 708 -63.65 -61.29 -34.72
CA PHE A 708 -64.42 -62.41 -35.32
C PHE A 708 -65.93 -62.59 -35.00
N SER A 709 -66.78 -62.72 -36.03
CA SER A 709 -68.18 -63.18 -35.88
C SER A 709 -68.67 -64.13 -36.99
N CYS A 710 -69.20 -65.30 -36.58
CA CYS A 710 -69.94 -66.31 -37.35
C CYS A 710 -70.58 -67.30 -36.33
N GLY A 711 -71.83 -67.76 -36.40
CA GLY A 711 -72.97 -67.49 -37.29
C GLY A 711 -74.05 -68.59 -37.14
N ALA A 712 -75.27 -68.38 -37.68
CA ALA A 712 -76.40 -69.32 -37.94
C ALA A 712 -77.72 -69.18 -37.12
N ASP A 713 -78.79 -68.96 -37.89
CA ASP A 713 -80.13 -69.60 -37.90
C ASP A 713 -81.13 -69.61 -36.72
N GLU A 714 -82.35 -69.16 -37.06
CA GLU A 714 -83.69 -69.57 -36.60
C GLU A 714 -84.21 -69.22 -35.17
N GLY A 715 -85.52 -68.95 -35.10
CA GLY A 715 -86.33 -69.01 -33.87
C GLY A 715 -86.73 -67.67 -33.23
N THR A 716 -88.03 -67.51 -32.94
CA THR A 716 -88.58 -66.42 -32.13
C THR A 716 -89.32 -66.95 -30.89
N ALA A 717 -89.32 -66.12 -29.83
CA ALA A 717 -90.13 -66.20 -28.59
C ALA A 717 -89.77 -67.27 -27.52
N GLU A 718 -89.52 -66.75 -26.30
CA GLU A 718 -90.17 -67.06 -24.99
C GLU A 718 -90.68 -68.50 -24.70
N LEU A 719 -90.57 -69.06 -23.48
CA LEU A 719 -90.09 -68.57 -22.16
C LEU A 719 -89.97 -69.80 -21.20
N ASP A 720 -88.92 -69.95 -20.37
CA ASP A 720 -89.07 -70.41 -18.96
C ASP A 720 -87.79 -70.37 -18.07
N ALA A 721 -88.02 -70.09 -16.78
CA ALA A 721 -87.28 -70.46 -15.55
C ALA A 721 -85.81 -70.02 -15.20
N VAL A 722 -85.63 -69.71 -13.89
CA VAL A 722 -84.38 -69.54 -13.06
C VAL A 722 -83.61 -68.20 -13.25
N ASP A 723 -83.70 -67.17 -12.39
CA ASP A 723 -83.35 -67.00 -10.93
C ASP A 723 -81.83 -66.74 -10.73
N ASP A 724 -81.31 -65.70 -10.06
CA ASP A 724 -81.84 -64.65 -9.14
C ASP A 724 -81.23 -63.23 -9.42
N THR A 725 -81.52 -62.24 -8.58
CA THR A 725 -81.33 -60.76 -8.60
C THR A 725 -79.91 -60.29 -8.14
N VAL A 726 -79.45 -59.01 -8.11
CA VAL A 726 -80.00 -57.64 -7.87
C VAL A 726 -79.12 -56.56 -8.58
N PRO A 727 -79.62 -55.36 -8.98
CA PRO A 727 -78.84 -54.28 -9.64
C PRO A 727 -78.55 -53.01 -8.78
N ASP A 728 -77.55 -52.18 -9.15
CA ASP A 728 -77.51 -50.72 -8.87
C ASP A 728 -76.54 -49.92 -9.82
N THR A 729 -76.48 -48.60 -9.60
CA THR A 729 -76.03 -47.44 -10.44
C THR A 729 -74.52 -47.06 -10.30
N VAL A 730 -73.88 -46.02 -10.90
CA VAL A 730 -74.28 -44.66 -11.44
C VAL A 730 -73.26 -44.06 -12.47
N THR A 731 -73.74 -43.19 -13.40
CA THR A 731 -73.17 -41.96 -14.09
C THR A 731 -71.64 -41.70 -14.24
N GLU A 732 -71.06 -41.29 -15.40
CA GLU A 732 -71.14 -39.99 -16.17
C GLU A 732 -70.42 -38.79 -15.48
N GLU A 733 -69.79 -37.78 -16.11
CA GLU A 733 -69.77 -37.14 -17.47
C GLU A 733 -68.36 -36.42 -17.67
N VAL A 734 -67.90 -35.57 -18.65
CA VAL A 734 -68.40 -34.83 -19.85
C VAL A 734 -67.25 -34.31 -20.79
N VAL A 735 -67.48 -34.29 -22.12
CA VAL A 735 -67.06 -33.40 -23.27
C VAL A 735 -65.67 -32.68 -23.44
N GLU A 736 -65.00 -32.99 -24.57
CA GLU A 736 -64.45 -32.22 -25.75
C GLU A 736 -64.21 -30.67 -25.69
N ASP A 737 -63.38 -29.99 -26.54
CA ASP A 737 -63.49 -29.80 -28.02
C ASP A 737 -62.32 -28.92 -28.61
N VAL A 738 -62.31 -28.71 -29.94
CA VAL A 738 -61.66 -27.66 -30.80
C VAL A 738 -60.44 -28.01 -31.69
N ALA A 739 -60.73 -27.96 -33.01
CA ALA A 739 -59.94 -27.93 -34.26
C ALA A 739 -58.62 -27.10 -34.30
N GLU A 740 -57.65 -27.30 -35.22
CA GLU A 740 -57.64 -27.29 -36.71
C GLU A 740 -58.09 -25.94 -37.35
N THR A 741 -57.56 -25.41 -38.49
CA THR A 741 -56.59 -25.88 -39.52
C THR A 741 -55.86 -24.72 -40.27
N SER A 742 -54.69 -25.03 -40.85
CA SER A 742 -54.02 -24.49 -42.08
C SER A 742 -54.16 -23.02 -42.61
N ALA A 743 -53.01 -22.32 -42.66
CA ALA A 743 -52.28 -21.84 -43.87
C ALA A 743 -52.63 -20.55 -44.69
N ASP A 744 -51.58 -20.12 -45.43
CA ASP A 744 -51.47 -19.20 -46.60
C ASP A 744 -51.24 -17.67 -46.37
N THR A 745 -50.89 -16.95 -47.46
CA THR A 745 -49.74 -16.00 -47.49
C THR A 745 -50.04 -14.57 -48.03
N THR A 746 -48.96 -13.77 -48.23
CA THR A 746 -48.82 -12.44 -48.90
C THR A 746 -49.06 -11.17 -48.05
N ALA A 747 -48.37 -10.02 -48.26
CA ALA A 747 -47.06 -9.71 -48.91
C ALA A 747 -46.66 -8.22 -48.68
N ALA A 748 -45.38 -7.87 -48.94
CA ALA A 748 -44.84 -6.54 -49.30
C ALA A 748 -44.83 -5.39 -48.24
N ASP A 749 -43.97 -4.34 -48.30
CA ASP A 749 -42.62 -4.12 -48.88
C ASP A 749 -42.05 -2.72 -48.42
N THR A 750 -40.74 -2.47 -48.60
CA THR A 750 -39.99 -1.19 -48.57
C THR A 750 -39.76 -0.37 -47.27
N HIS A 751 -38.49 -0.37 -46.83
CA HIS A 751 -37.57 0.73 -46.43
C HIS A 751 -38.05 2.20 -46.32
N VAL A 752 -37.42 2.97 -45.40
CA VAL A 752 -36.30 3.95 -45.66
C VAL A 752 -35.80 4.59 -44.34
N ASP A 753 -34.53 5.04 -44.32
CA ASP A 753 -33.70 5.39 -43.15
C ASP A 753 -33.70 6.88 -42.68
N VAL A 754 -32.81 7.16 -41.70
CA VAL A 754 -32.16 8.44 -41.31
C VAL A 754 -32.84 9.34 -40.26
N ALA A 755 -32.21 9.47 -39.07
CA ALA A 755 -31.74 10.74 -38.44
C ALA A 755 -31.62 10.67 -36.89
N ASP A 756 -30.42 10.96 -36.38
CA ASP A 756 -30.16 11.53 -35.03
C ASP A 756 -29.97 13.06 -35.23
N PRO A 757 -30.40 13.97 -34.31
CA PRO A 757 -29.60 14.29 -33.12
C PRO A 757 -30.38 14.67 -31.83
N GLY A 758 -29.98 14.07 -30.71
CA GLY A 758 -29.30 14.83 -29.64
C GLY A 758 -30.06 15.51 -28.46
N THR A 759 -29.52 15.24 -27.27
CA THR A 759 -29.33 16.17 -26.11
C THR A 759 -30.48 16.51 -25.14
N LEU A 760 -30.05 16.94 -23.94
CA LEU A 760 -30.78 17.38 -22.73
C LEU A 760 -31.35 16.23 -21.87
N ALA A 761 -30.94 15.94 -20.62
CA ALA A 761 -30.38 16.68 -19.45
C ALA A 761 -31.43 16.90 -18.32
N ASP A 762 -30.93 16.97 -17.08
CA ASP A 762 -31.64 17.15 -15.79
C ASP A 762 -32.57 15.98 -15.38
N ASP A 763 -32.85 15.64 -14.10
CA ASP A 763 -32.17 15.73 -12.78
C ASP A 763 -32.94 14.74 -11.84
N PRO A 764 -32.99 14.77 -10.48
CA PRO A 764 -32.44 13.67 -9.67
C PRO A 764 -33.45 12.93 -8.74
N ARG A 765 -32.93 11.97 -7.95
CA ARG A 765 -33.55 11.24 -6.80
C ARG A 765 -34.52 10.12 -7.23
N ALA A 766 -34.46 8.88 -6.73
CA ALA A 766 -34.23 8.49 -5.33
C ALA A 766 -33.84 6.99 -5.18
N THR A 767 -33.28 6.64 -4.01
CA THR A 767 -33.12 5.29 -3.44
C THR A 767 -34.47 4.76 -2.88
N PRO A 768 -34.62 3.49 -2.43
CA PRO A 768 -33.61 2.44 -2.18
C PRO A 768 -34.00 1.03 -2.70
N ASP A 769 -33.31 0.00 -2.16
CA ASP A 769 -33.65 -1.43 -2.10
C ASP A 769 -33.65 -2.27 -3.41
N GLY A 770 -32.75 -3.26 -3.47
CA GLY A 770 -32.74 -4.30 -4.50
C GLY A 770 -31.55 -5.26 -4.39
N CYS A 771 -31.73 -6.43 -3.75
CA CYS A 771 -30.69 -7.45 -3.69
C CYS A 771 -30.46 -8.10 -5.08
N GLY A 772 -29.20 -8.26 -5.49
CA GLY A 772 -28.84 -8.89 -6.77
C GLY A 772 -27.52 -9.65 -6.70
N CYS A 773 -27.56 -10.94 -6.41
CA CYS A 773 -26.39 -11.80 -6.52
C CYS A 773 -26.05 -12.05 -7.99
N GLN A 774 -24.81 -11.77 -8.42
CA GLN A 774 -24.26 -12.29 -9.66
C GLN A 774 -22.91 -12.97 -9.42
N LEU A 775 -22.90 -14.28 -9.66
CA LEU A 775 -21.68 -15.04 -9.93
C LEU A 775 -21.20 -14.70 -11.34
N LEU A 776 -19.99 -14.14 -11.47
CA LEU A 776 -19.19 -14.25 -12.68
C LEU A 776 -17.78 -14.71 -12.28
N ALA A 777 -17.22 -15.62 -13.05
CA ALA A 777 -16.01 -16.35 -12.70
C ALA A 777 -14.82 -16.00 -13.61
N ALA A 778 -13.63 -16.03 -13.01
CA ALA A 778 -12.34 -16.31 -13.65
C ALA A 778 -11.98 -15.53 -14.94
N GLY A 779 -11.41 -14.34 -14.77
CA GLY A 779 -10.39 -13.83 -15.70
C GLY A 779 -9.02 -14.43 -15.36
N HIS A 780 -8.23 -14.86 -16.35
CA HIS A 780 -6.88 -15.42 -16.16
C HIS A 780 -5.78 -14.45 -16.61
N TRP A 781 -4.78 -14.27 -15.75
CA TRP A 781 -3.37 -13.93 -16.01
C TRP A 781 -2.93 -13.43 -17.39
N PRO A 782 -2.26 -12.26 -17.45
CA PRO A 782 -1.09 -12.06 -18.29
C PRO A 782 0.21 -12.51 -17.57
N ARG A 783 1.18 -13.03 -18.32
CA ARG A 783 2.56 -13.31 -17.85
C ARG A 783 3.59 -12.72 -18.82
N THR A 784 4.40 -11.78 -18.36
CA THR A 784 5.63 -11.30 -19.01
C THR A 784 6.66 -10.97 -17.92
N THR A 785 7.64 -11.82 -17.63
CA THR A 785 8.95 -11.99 -18.32
C THR A 785 9.91 -10.80 -18.15
N LEU A 786 10.71 -10.84 -17.08
CA LEU A 786 11.95 -10.07 -16.92
C LEU A 786 13.14 -10.80 -17.56
N PRO A 787 14.11 -10.10 -18.19
CA PRO A 787 15.32 -10.70 -18.75
C PRO A 787 16.52 -10.62 -17.78
N ILE A 788 17.21 -11.74 -17.54
CA ILE A 788 18.57 -11.75 -16.96
C ILE A 788 19.44 -12.73 -17.75
N GLY A 789 20.64 -12.29 -18.15
CA GLY A 789 21.58 -13.06 -18.97
C GLY A 789 22.94 -13.31 -18.30
N LEU A 790 23.47 -14.51 -18.57
CA LEU A 790 24.88 -14.93 -18.45
C LEU A 790 25.60 -14.95 -17.08
N CYS A 791 25.52 -16.12 -16.45
CA CYS A 791 26.62 -17.12 -16.35
C CYS A 791 27.95 -16.85 -15.58
N LEU A 792 28.42 -17.96 -14.97
CA LEU A 792 29.74 -18.28 -14.38
C LEU A 792 29.85 -18.05 -12.85
N GLY A 793 30.04 -19.06 -11.99
CA GLY A 793 29.90 -20.52 -12.16
C GLY A 793 31.04 -21.33 -11.51
N LEU A 794 30.71 -22.31 -10.66
CA LEU A 794 31.67 -23.29 -10.13
C LEU A 794 30.98 -24.60 -9.69
N VAL A 795 31.54 -25.75 -10.07
CA VAL A 795 31.01 -27.09 -9.75
C VAL A 795 31.78 -27.69 -8.55
N ALA A 796 31.04 -28.08 -7.51
CA ALA A 796 31.60 -28.78 -6.35
C ALA A 796 30.70 -29.95 -5.88
N VAL A 797 30.60 -31.01 -6.70
CA VAL A 797 29.95 -32.27 -6.28
C VAL A 797 30.88 -33.05 -5.34
N LEU A 798 30.48 -33.29 -4.07
CA LEU A 798 31.04 -34.40 -3.29
C LEU A 798 30.15 -34.91 -2.12
N TRP A 799 29.52 -36.06 -2.38
CA TRP A 799 29.29 -37.19 -1.46
C TRP A 799 28.39 -37.11 -0.19
N ARG A 800 27.30 -37.89 -0.27
CA ARG A 800 26.55 -38.55 0.81
C ARG A 800 27.37 -38.95 2.06
N ARG A 801 26.75 -38.81 3.24
CA ARG A 801 26.34 -39.96 4.10
C ARG A 801 25.45 -39.54 5.27
N GLY A 802 24.20 -40.04 5.29
CA GLY A 802 23.35 -39.95 6.48
C GLY A 802 23.57 -41.11 7.47
N ARG A 803 23.13 -40.93 8.72
CA ARG A 803 22.97 -42.01 9.72
C ARG A 803 21.73 -41.74 10.57
N LYS A 804 20.93 -42.79 10.80
CA LYS A 804 19.75 -42.77 11.70
C LYS A 804 20.13 -43.28 13.10
N ARG A 805 19.38 -42.81 14.10
CA ARG A 805 19.19 -43.38 15.46
C ARG A 805 20.43 -43.49 16.35
N GLY A 806 20.52 -42.58 17.32
CA GLY A 806 20.32 -42.99 18.72
C GLY A 806 18.83 -43.06 18.99
#